data_AF-A0A952PMF1-F1
#
_entry.id   AF-A0A952PMF1-F1
#
_cell.length_a   1.000
_cell.length_b   1.000
_cell.length_c   1.000
_cell.angle_alpha   90.00
_cell.angle_beta   90.00
_cell.angle_gamma   90.00
#
_symmetry.space_group_name_H-M   'P 1'
#
loop_
_entity.id
_entity.type
_entity.pdbx_description
1 polymer ?
#
loop_
_entity_poly.entity_id
_entity_poly.type
_entity_poly.pdbx_seq_one_letter_code
_entity_poly.pdbx_strand_id
1 'polypeptide(L)'
;MAKPLDTAQQGATPSAADDGVHKVFVRDLLDEMGSAFTPTPSSLDTKTTTLTDGRGSALPAGFPSASLFDFISGVKNFPLAETLRASMSAPLLDSGDVSGTQKNGTKLPGLDVVGLNPKSKNGSAPQKETYKSPFGKNELSYLDPIDQLRVADAKVEKPNPAAGQVLRETTDGGRSIYPDDDAFNANHPSELAGRLKDIVWDGDKIKSFHSVRTNADWYQVGDNIWANSPNAAAGWHGKVEIDGKTGVFSRTTLSGAEQGLRDESRANGINGSYKPDGSMSVEVPYPDKTKFSFKFKETFGPDKDVLKQPEEIKIAEKGGAETVWKKTGPTEYTSSSGAKWNTEVEVKKDGTYSYKDIDGGERAVRTLSGHYEKENLKDKTLVEKESGKITRIKVGDDDVQIDYAADGSTSEIRHVNKNLKLTRAADGSFADSAIDSSKPYAKLEKFDADIYTHNDLDAFQKIRLIDNVTKFREMSKFSSTEKDKVFKEADRLLHGRADSVMTSAEKANYADQLFWHIANDRRNDQGSNSTCSVTALRGIALKEKPSVVAKLAADFANDGQFETLDGTTIKPKLDSVRVRPGSPEETFPPKPGSRSALGKLWDVCAVNISMQRDTTDPLGSVCGKGAMCYEEVAPTGRSDSGARLIRTNSDGSQLVLYSSKNGTANPYDSPRVGFPSRIADIWNQMTGDKLTDRFLVHQNRWVDNETTFKDLVGAKQKSVQELEAMLLKNDLPKITQGNTGVLEYRYRQQVAINEGKDPNAVAKPTGGEHLFLVTGYDAASKTVSVDNSWNPLYDVQTKAEAAAQGKDLNKTVFITLNDLYEVMSSTSSGDGSTFVWYRRQ
;
A
#
# COMPACT_ATOMS: atom_id res chain seq x y z
N MET A 1 -7.64 -75.27 1.53
CA MET A 1 -8.18 -75.76 2.82
C MET A 1 -9.10 -74.68 3.38
N ALA A 2 -10.37 -75.05 3.63
CA ALA A 2 -11.51 -74.31 4.22
C ALA A 2 -11.69 -72.82 3.81
N LYS A 3 -12.36 -72.48 2.69
CA LYS A 3 -13.82 -72.32 2.41
C LYS A 3 -14.58 -71.24 3.24
N PRO A 4 -15.32 -70.31 2.58
CA PRO A 4 -16.12 -69.22 3.15
C PRO A 4 -17.65 -69.54 3.19
N LEU A 5 -18.43 -68.63 3.78
CA LEU A 5 -19.91 -68.47 3.72
C LEU A 5 -20.12 -66.95 3.53
N ASP A 6 -20.71 -66.36 2.47
CA ASP A 6 -21.98 -66.58 1.74
C ASP A 6 -23.15 -66.86 2.69
N THR A 7 -24.27 -66.13 2.71
CA THR A 7 -25.07 -65.60 1.60
C THR A 7 -26.18 -64.67 2.14
N ALA A 8 -26.59 -63.67 1.34
CA ALA A 8 -27.99 -63.29 1.01
C ALA A 8 -28.97 -62.89 2.17
N GLN A 9 -30.05 -62.10 2.02
CA GLN A 9 -30.74 -61.34 0.97
C GLN A 9 -31.94 -60.63 1.66
N GLN A 10 -32.56 -59.67 0.96
CA GLN A 10 -33.91 -59.08 1.19
C GLN A 10 -34.01 -58.09 2.37
N GLY A 11 -34.53 -56.87 2.26
CA GLY A 11 -35.46 -56.29 1.30
C GLY A 11 -36.83 -56.07 1.96
N ALA A 12 -37.03 -54.92 2.63
CA ALA A 12 -38.34 -54.33 2.91
C ALA A 12 -38.20 -52.93 3.54
N THR A 13 -38.76 -51.90 2.88
CA THR A 13 -39.33 -50.69 3.52
C THR A 13 -40.82 -50.99 3.75
N PRO A 14 -41.48 -50.52 4.83
CA PRO A 14 -41.96 -49.12 4.86
C PRO A 14 -42.16 -48.45 6.26
N SER A 15 -42.48 -47.14 6.18
CA SER A 15 -43.30 -46.28 7.07
C SER A 15 -42.83 -45.84 8.48
N ALA A 16 -42.54 -44.53 8.56
CA ALA A 16 -43.20 -43.47 9.35
C ALA A 16 -43.68 -43.68 10.81
N ALA A 17 -43.30 -42.68 11.64
CA ALA A 17 -43.77 -42.31 12.99
C ALA A 17 -43.52 -43.37 14.09
N ASP A 18 -43.15 -43.05 15.33
CA ASP A 18 -43.45 -41.90 16.18
C ASP A 18 -42.43 -41.78 17.34
N ASP A 19 -42.58 -40.73 18.14
CA ASP A 19 -41.88 -40.29 19.36
C ASP A 19 -41.23 -41.32 20.33
N GLY A 20 -40.12 -40.90 20.98
CA GLY A 20 -39.52 -41.68 22.08
C GLY A 20 -38.28 -41.09 22.76
N VAL A 21 -38.53 -40.22 23.74
CA VAL A 21 -37.66 -39.61 24.77
C VAL A 21 -36.65 -40.57 25.45
N HIS A 22 -35.40 -40.10 25.70
CA HIS A 22 -34.55 -40.31 26.92
C HIS A 22 -33.26 -39.44 26.76
N LYS A 23 -32.99 -38.33 27.49
CA LYS A 23 -32.45 -38.18 28.88
C LYS A 23 -31.30 -39.17 29.17
N VAL A 24 -30.05 -38.87 29.58
CA VAL A 24 -29.34 -37.80 30.34
C VAL A 24 -27.81 -38.01 30.06
N PHE A 25 -26.94 -37.01 29.88
CA PHE A 25 -26.05 -36.44 30.92
C PHE A 25 -25.31 -35.20 30.37
N VAL A 26 -25.61 -34.04 30.94
CA VAL A 26 -24.80 -32.81 30.89
C VAL A 26 -24.54 -32.43 32.35
N ARG A 27 -23.29 -32.12 32.67
CA ARG A 27 -22.87 -31.65 33.99
C ARG A 27 -22.04 -30.37 33.79
N ASP A 28 -22.68 -29.26 34.16
CA ASP A 28 -22.19 -28.06 34.84
C ASP A 28 -21.00 -27.27 34.27
N LEU A 29 -21.19 -25.99 33.93
CA LEU A 29 -21.08 -24.85 34.88
C LEU A 29 -21.24 -23.49 34.15
N LEU A 30 -22.29 -22.74 34.48
CA LEU A 30 -22.44 -21.29 34.27
C LEU A 30 -23.10 -20.73 35.54
N ASP A 31 -22.32 -19.97 36.31
CA ASP A 31 -22.66 -18.99 37.38
C ASP A 31 -21.34 -18.20 37.50
N GLU A 32 -21.21 -16.87 37.51
CA GLU A 32 -22.04 -15.76 37.95
C GLU A 32 -21.49 -14.48 37.28
N MET A 33 -22.37 -13.52 36.99
CA MET A 33 -21.99 -12.14 36.70
C MET A 33 -21.93 -11.32 37.98
N GLY A 34 -20.89 -10.49 38.12
CA GLY A 34 -21.03 -9.10 38.60
C GLY A 34 -20.47 -8.77 39.98
N SER A 35 -19.40 -7.96 40.03
CA SER A 35 -19.48 -6.51 40.33
C SER A 35 -18.17 -5.93 40.92
N ALA A 36 -17.82 -4.74 40.39
CA ALA A 36 -17.08 -3.60 40.95
C ALA A 36 -15.94 -3.79 41.97
N PHE A 37 -14.76 -3.21 41.69
CA PHE A 37 -14.19 -2.03 42.39
C PHE A 37 -12.84 -1.62 41.77
N THR A 38 -12.60 -0.32 41.61
CA THR A 38 -11.31 0.31 41.26
C THR A 38 -10.57 0.77 42.55
N PRO A 39 -9.37 1.40 42.51
CA PRO A 39 -8.11 0.81 43.00
C PRO A 39 -7.48 1.63 44.15
N THR A 40 -6.44 1.12 44.85
CA THR A 40 -5.17 1.81 45.29
C THR A 40 -4.37 1.00 46.34
N PRO A 41 -3.08 1.32 46.67
CA PRO A 41 -2.00 0.33 46.63
C PRO A 41 -1.27 0.10 47.98
N SER A 42 -0.49 -0.99 48.08
CA SER A 42 0.53 -1.21 49.14
C SER A 42 1.40 -2.42 48.72
N SER A 43 2.66 -2.21 48.36
CA SER A 43 3.87 -2.29 49.21
C SER A 43 4.24 -3.72 49.65
N LEU A 44 5.48 -4.12 49.32
CA LEU A 44 6.33 -5.13 49.99
C LEU A 44 5.72 -6.49 50.36
N ASP A 45 6.28 -7.59 49.85
CA ASP A 45 7.34 -8.28 50.60
C ASP A 45 7.95 -9.43 49.77
N THR A 46 9.27 -9.53 49.86
CA THR A 46 10.11 -10.59 49.31
C THR A 46 10.10 -11.81 50.24
N LYS A 47 9.85 -13.01 49.70
CA LYS A 47 10.29 -14.26 50.34
C LYS A 47 10.97 -15.22 49.37
N THR A 48 12.29 -15.19 49.50
CA THR A 48 13.30 -16.20 49.22
C THR A 48 12.86 -17.60 49.64
N THR A 49 13.10 -18.60 48.79
CA THR A 49 13.27 -20.00 49.23
C THR A 49 14.58 -20.53 48.65
N THR A 50 15.45 -20.90 49.57
CA THR A 50 16.80 -21.46 49.40
C THR A 50 16.72 -22.95 49.09
N LEU A 51 17.54 -23.44 48.15
CA LEU A 51 18.04 -24.82 48.14
C LEU A 51 19.53 -24.80 47.72
N THR A 52 20.38 -25.00 48.73
CA THR A 52 21.73 -25.60 48.69
C THR A 52 21.63 -27.04 48.14
N ASP A 53 22.64 -27.71 47.57
CA ASP A 53 24.10 -27.56 47.53
C ASP A 53 24.65 -28.53 46.45
N GLY A 54 25.88 -28.31 45.94
CA GLY A 54 26.68 -29.43 45.42
C GLY A 54 27.71 -29.20 44.30
N ARG A 55 28.89 -28.65 44.66
CA ARG A 55 30.26 -28.89 44.11
C ARG A 55 30.51 -28.62 42.61
N GLY A 56 31.51 -27.87 42.13
CA GLY A 56 32.67 -27.21 42.74
C GLY A 56 33.81 -27.19 41.70
N SER A 57 34.41 -26.03 41.41
CA SER A 57 35.83 -25.88 41.02
C SER A 57 36.20 -24.42 40.71
N ALA A 58 37.05 -23.87 41.57
CA ALA A 58 38.16 -22.94 41.36
C ALA A 58 38.08 -21.75 40.36
N LEU A 59 38.16 -20.56 40.98
CA LEU A 59 38.62 -19.22 40.56
C LEU A 59 40.08 -19.19 40.02
N PRO A 60 40.65 -18.09 39.44
CA PRO A 60 40.46 -16.70 39.92
C PRO A 60 40.56 -15.47 38.99
N ALA A 61 39.99 -14.37 39.54
CA ALA A 61 40.40 -12.94 39.49
C ALA A 61 40.37 -12.18 38.14
N GLY A 62 39.85 -10.95 38.04
CA GLY A 62 39.36 -10.03 39.08
C GLY A 62 38.68 -8.75 38.55
N PHE A 63 37.97 -8.09 39.49
CA PHE A 63 37.65 -6.66 39.74
C PHE A 63 37.56 -5.61 38.59
N PRO A 64 36.84 -4.48 38.78
CA PRO A 64 35.57 -4.28 39.49
C PRO A 64 34.53 -3.39 38.75
N SER A 65 33.32 -3.44 39.32
CA SER A 65 32.19 -2.51 39.29
C SER A 65 32.44 -1.01 39.02
N ALA A 66 31.48 -0.39 38.31
CA ALA A 66 30.90 0.89 38.70
C ALA A 66 29.45 1.02 38.18
N SER A 67 28.50 1.09 39.11
CA SER A 67 27.18 1.69 38.94
C SER A 67 27.26 3.21 39.10
N LEU A 68 26.40 4.01 38.45
CA LEU A 68 25.38 4.91 39.06
C LEU A 68 24.94 6.11 38.16
N PHE A 69 23.61 6.29 38.06
CA PHE A 69 22.76 7.51 37.91
C PHE A 69 22.84 8.52 36.73
N ASP A 70 21.71 8.56 35.99
CA ASP A 70 20.77 9.66 35.62
C ASP A 70 21.16 11.02 34.98
N PHE A 71 20.26 11.37 34.02
CA PHE A 71 19.63 12.68 33.71
C PHE A 71 20.11 13.57 32.52
N ILE A 72 19.28 13.52 31.47
CA ILE A 72 18.75 14.59 30.57
C ILE A 72 19.67 15.46 29.66
N SER A 73 19.23 15.47 28.39
CA SER A 73 19.27 16.52 27.34
C SER A 73 20.50 16.66 26.44
N GLY A 74 20.24 16.78 25.13
CA GLY A 74 21.17 17.44 24.20
C GLY A 74 21.11 16.98 22.75
N VAL A 75 20.32 17.69 21.95
CA VAL A 75 20.24 17.64 20.48
C VAL A 75 21.60 17.78 19.77
N LYS A 76 21.73 17.11 18.60
CA LYS A 76 22.52 17.41 17.36
C LYS A 76 23.21 16.11 16.87
N ASN A 77 23.35 15.74 15.60
CA ASN A 77 22.90 16.21 14.28
C ASN A 77 23.24 15.07 13.28
N PHE A 78 22.46 15.01 12.19
CA PHE A 78 22.62 14.31 10.88
C PHE A 78 24.02 14.45 10.19
N PRO A 79 24.31 13.94 8.96
CA PRO A 79 23.48 13.20 7.95
C PRO A 79 24.19 12.02 7.22
N LEU A 80 23.44 11.28 6.37
CA LEU A 80 23.70 10.99 4.93
C LEU A 80 22.55 10.07 4.45
N ALA A 81 21.66 10.41 3.50
CA ALA A 81 21.87 10.80 2.10
C ALA A 81 22.65 9.75 1.29
N GLU A 82 22.00 8.63 0.97
CA GLU A 82 22.05 7.95 -0.33
C GLU A 82 21.19 6.67 -0.26
N THR A 83 20.32 6.48 -1.25
CA THR A 83 19.80 5.22 -1.84
C THR A 83 18.30 5.31 -2.13
N LEU A 84 17.95 5.86 -3.30
CA LEU A 84 16.67 5.60 -3.96
C LEU A 84 16.91 5.55 -5.48
N ARG A 85 17.29 4.36 -5.96
CA ARG A 85 17.21 3.94 -7.37
C ARG A 85 16.89 2.46 -7.40
N ALA A 86 15.64 2.11 -7.75
CA ALA A 86 15.29 0.98 -8.63
C ALA A 86 13.77 0.77 -8.64
N SER A 87 13.09 1.23 -9.70
CA SER A 87 11.80 0.66 -10.10
C SER A 87 11.61 0.77 -11.61
N MET A 88 12.45 0.04 -12.35
CA MET A 88 12.13 -0.50 -13.68
C MET A 88 12.93 -1.79 -13.84
N SER A 89 12.31 -2.92 -13.51
CA SER A 89 12.86 -4.25 -13.79
C SER A 89 12.40 -4.66 -15.19
N ALA A 90 13.20 -4.32 -16.21
CA ALA A 90 13.22 -5.09 -17.46
C ALA A 90 14.06 -6.35 -17.23
N PRO A 91 13.70 -7.53 -17.78
CA PRO A 91 14.53 -8.72 -17.67
C PRO A 91 15.87 -8.48 -18.40
N LEU A 92 16.97 -8.76 -17.71
CA LEU A 92 18.32 -8.71 -18.27
C LEU A 92 18.43 -9.75 -19.40
N LEU A 93 18.61 -9.25 -20.62
CA LEU A 93 19.22 -9.98 -21.72
C LEU A 93 20.72 -10.14 -21.42
N ASP A 94 21.20 -11.33 -21.73
CA ASP A 94 22.55 -11.83 -21.49
C ASP A 94 23.64 -10.95 -22.12
N SER A 95 24.72 -10.74 -21.38
CA SER A 95 25.92 -10.03 -21.80
C SER A 95 26.79 -10.96 -22.63
N GLY A 96 26.76 -10.78 -23.96
CA GLY A 96 27.67 -11.46 -24.88
C GLY A 96 29.12 -11.09 -24.58
N ASP A 97 29.88 -12.11 -24.17
CA ASP A 97 31.32 -12.04 -23.98
C ASP A 97 32.03 -11.89 -25.34
N VAL A 98 32.94 -10.92 -25.41
CA VAL A 98 33.73 -10.60 -26.61
C VAL A 98 34.93 -11.53 -26.66
N SER A 99 34.82 -12.64 -27.38
CA SER A 99 35.99 -13.38 -27.87
C SER A 99 36.06 -13.27 -29.39
N GLY A 100 36.88 -12.33 -29.86
CA GLY A 100 37.22 -12.19 -31.26
C GLY A 100 37.99 -13.41 -31.77
N THR A 101 37.54 -13.97 -32.89
CA THR A 101 38.41 -14.71 -33.80
C THR A 101 38.01 -14.37 -35.23
N GLN A 102 38.91 -13.67 -35.92
CA GLN A 102 38.86 -13.46 -37.36
C GLN A 102 38.86 -14.80 -38.08
N LYS A 103 37.99 -14.96 -39.10
CA LYS A 103 38.33 -15.69 -40.32
C LYS A 103 37.44 -15.31 -41.51
N ASN A 104 38.15 -15.07 -42.60
CA ASN A 104 37.77 -14.75 -43.98
C ASN A 104 36.54 -15.48 -44.57
N GLY A 105 35.88 -14.80 -45.53
CA GLY A 105 35.65 -15.42 -46.83
C GLY A 105 34.27 -15.26 -47.49
N THR A 106 34.28 -14.61 -48.66
CA THR A 106 33.49 -14.91 -49.88
C THR A 106 32.02 -14.46 -50.06
N LYS A 107 31.88 -13.40 -50.88
CA LYS A 107 31.03 -13.21 -52.10
C LYS A 107 29.64 -13.90 -52.25
N LEU A 108 28.61 -13.04 -52.33
CA LEU A 108 27.55 -12.84 -53.38
C LEU A 108 26.67 -14.03 -53.88
N PRO A 109 25.52 -13.81 -54.57
CA PRO A 109 24.65 -12.62 -54.70
C PRO A 109 23.11 -12.87 -54.62
N GLY A 110 22.34 -11.79 -54.50
CA GLY A 110 21.14 -11.54 -55.32
C GLY A 110 19.78 -12.03 -54.80
N LEU A 111 18.85 -11.08 -54.59
CA LEU A 111 17.55 -11.12 -55.27
C LEU A 111 16.86 -9.74 -55.18
N ASP A 112 16.54 -9.18 -56.34
CA ASP A 112 15.64 -8.06 -56.54
C ASP A 112 14.19 -8.44 -56.21
N VAL A 113 13.45 -7.56 -55.51
CA VAL A 113 11.99 -7.49 -55.65
C VAL A 113 11.53 -6.03 -55.66
N VAL A 114 11.29 -5.56 -56.88
CA VAL A 114 10.20 -4.71 -57.38
C VAL A 114 9.24 -4.14 -56.33
N GLY A 115 9.13 -2.82 -56.32
CA GLY A 115 8.10 -2.10 -55.58
C GLY A 115 6.72 -2.17 -56.24
N LEU A 116 5.68 -2.10 -55.42
CA LEU A 116 4.37 -1.58 -55.82
C LEU A 116 3.74 -0.84 -54.64
N ASN A 117 3.62 0.47 -54.85
CA ASN A 117 2.65 1.34 -54.20
C ASN A 117 1.26 0.98 -54.78
N PRO A 118 0.19 0.97 -53.98
CA PRO A 118 -0.81 1.97 -54.30
C PRO A 118 -1.48 2.61 -53.07
N LYS A 119 -1.64 3.93 -53.22
CA LYS A 119 -2.68 4.74 -52.57
C LYS A 119 -4.06 4.08 -52.71
N SER A 120 -4.82 4.04 -51.63
CA SER A 120 -6.27 4.24 -51.72
C SER A 120 -6.76 5.10 -50.56
N LYS A 121 -7.47 6.16 -50.92
CA LYS A 121 -8.30 7.00 -50.07
C LYS A 121 -9.64 6.29 -49.89
N ASN A 122 -10.17 6.29 -48.67
CA ASN A 122 -11.59 6.32 -48.26
C ASN A 122 -11.55 6.43 -46.72
N GLY A 123 -12.19 7.36 -46.01
CA GLY A 123 -13.35 8.18 -46.34
C GLY A 123 -14.55 7.72 -45.51
N SER A 124 -14.57 7.98 -44.19
CA SER A 124 -15.78 7.97 -43.38
C SER A 124 -15.52 8.50 -41.97
N ALA A 125 -16.13 9.65 -41.67
CA ALA A 125 -16.21 10.27 -40.35
C ALA A 125 -17.22 9.51 -39.45
N PRO A 126 -17.03 9.51 -38.11
CA PRO A 126 -18.11 9.20 -37.18
C PRO A 126 -18.82 10.47 -36.72
N GLN A 127 -20.14 10.36 -36.70
CA GLN A 127 -21.11 11.36 -36.30
C GLN A 127 -20.95 11.78 -34.83
N LYS A 128 -21.15 13.07 -34.57
CA LYS A 128 -21.41 13.60 -33.22
C LYS A 128 -22.82 13.18 -32.79
N GLU A 129 -22.92 12.20 -31.91
CA GLU A 129 -24.15 11.99 -31.15
C GLU A 129 -24.24 13.01 -30.01
N THR A 130 -25.37 13.71 -29.98
CA THR A 130 -25.68 14.74 -29.01
C THR A 130 -26.53 14.08 -27.93
N TYR A 131 -25.95 13.79 -26.76
CA TYR A 131 -26.72 13.28 -25.63
C TYR A 131 -27.40 14.45 -24.90
N LYS A 132 -28.74 14.48 -24.96
CA LYS A 132 -29.60 15.36 -24.16
C LYS A 132 -29.72 14.78 -22.74
N SER A 133 -29.33 15.57 -21.73
CA SER A 133 -29.61 15.29 -20.32
C SER A 133 -31.08 15.58 -19.99
N PRO A 134 -31.81 14.70 -19.27
CA PRO A 134 -33.20 14.92 -18.89
C PRO A 134 -33.39 15.08 -17.37
N PHE A 135 -32.83 16.11 -16.73
CA PHE A 135 -33.26 16.57 -15.38
C PHE A 135 -32.93 18.07 -15.29
N GLY A 136 -33.85 19.01 -15.07
CA GLY A 136 -34.91 19.02 -14.07
C GLY A 136 -34.55 20.14 -13.09
N LYS A 137 -34.94 21.38 -13.42
CA LYS A 137 -34.75 22.57 -12.59
C LYS A 137 -35.44 22.34 -11.24
N ASN A 138 -34.69 22.38 -10.15
CA ASN A 138 -35.24 22.65 -8.83
C ASN A 138 -34.48 23.83 -8.23
N GLU A 139 -35.18 24.95 -8.17
CA GLU A 139 -34.86 26.10 -7.33
C GLU A 139 -34.94 25.65 -5.87
N LEU A 140 -33.86 25.86 -5.12
CA LEU A 140 -33.88 25.83 -3.66
C LEU A 140 -33.34 27.16 -3.15
N SER A 141 -34.28 28.02 -2.80
CA SER A 141 -34.12 29.21 -1.98
C SER A 141 -33.72 28.78 -0.57
N TYR A 142 -32.55 29.21 -0.11
CA TYR A 142 -32.19 29.16 1.31
C TYR A 142 -32.49 30.52 1.94
N LEU A 143 -33.45 30.49 2.87
CA LEU A 143 -33.70 31.52 3.86
C LEU A 143 -32.61 31.46 4.94
N ASP A 144 -32.14 32.66 5.30
CA ASP A 144 -31.38 32.96 6.53
C ASP A 144 -32.12 32.45 7.78
N PRO A 145 -31.38 32.01 8.80
CA PRO A 145 -31.62 32.65 10.10
C PRO A 145 -30.36 32.88 10.96
N ILE A 146 -30.25 34.14 11.40
CA ILE A 146 -30.13 34.60 12.80
C ILE A 146 -28.77 34.41 13.51
N ASP A 147 -28.08 35.55 13.62
CA ASP A 147 -27.69 36.22 14.88
C ASP A 147 -27.72 35.39 16.18
N GLN A 148 -26.54 35.17 16.76
CA GLN A 148 -26.24 35.50 18.17
C GLN A 148 -24.83 35.02 18.55
N LEU A 149 -23.92 35.96 18.78
CA LEU A 149 -22.91 35.93 19.86
C LEU A 149 -22.15 37.27 19.85
N ARG A 150 -22.67 38.24 20.62
CA ARG A 150 -21.94 39.46 21.01
C ARG A 150 -21.04 39.13 22.19
N VAL A 151 -19.73 39.15 21.97
CA VAL A 151 -18.75 39.40 23.04
C VAL A 151 -18.42 40.89 22.99
N ALA A 152 -18.61 41.56 24.12
CA ALA A 152 -18.38 42.99 24.28
C ALA A 152 -16.87 43.25 24.45
N ASP A 153 -16.23 43.76 23.40
CA ASP A 153 -14.96 44.47 23.52
C ASP A 153 -15.22 45.97 23.43
N ALA A 154 -14.79 46.69 24.47
CA ALA A 154 -14.92 48.14 24.58
C ALA A 154 -14.17 48.84 23.44
N LYS A 155 -14.92 49.43 22.49
CA LYS A 155 -14.37 50.36 21.51
C LYS A 155 -14.02 51.67 22.21
N VAL A 156 -12.73 51.97 22.29
CA VAL A 156 -12.26 53.36 22.42
C VAL A 156 -12.55 54.04 21.08
N GLU A 157 -13.59 54.89 21.03
CA GLU A 157 -13.79 55.78 19.89
C GLU A 157 -12.62 56.76 19.81
N LYS A 158 -11.76 56.56 18.80
CA LYS A 158 -10.72 57.51 18.44
C LYS A 158 -11.30 58.54 17.45
N PRO A 159 -10.94 59.82 17.55
CA PRO A 159 -11.52 60.87 16.71
C PRO A 159 -11.08 60.71 15.24
N ASN A 160 -12.04 60.70 14.31
CA ASN A 160 -11.79 60.89 12.89
C ASN A 160 -11.72 62.40 12.58
N PRO A 161 -10.79 62.87 11.73
CA PRO A 161 -10.73 64.26 11.31
C PRO A 161 -11.99 64.66 10.51
N ALA A 162 -12.44 65.90 10.65
CA ALA A 162 -13.48 66.45 9.78
C ALA A 162 -12.93 66.70 8.36
N ALA A 163 -13.80 66.77 7.34
CA ALA A 163 -13.40 67.04 5.97
C ALA A 163 -12.58 68.34 5.87
N GLY A 164 -11.39 68.27 5.27
CA GLY A 164 -10.43 69.37 5.18
C GLY A 164 -9.30 69.30 6.22
N GLN A 165 -9.47 68.56 7.32
CA GLN A 165 -8.43 68.40 8.34
C GLN A 165 -7.49 67.22 8.02
N VAL A 166 -6.23 67.34 8.46
CA VAL A 166 -5.17 66.36 8.24
C VAL A 166 -4.82 65.65 9.54
N LEU A 167 -5.09 64.35 9.64
CA LEU A 167 -4.65 63.50 10.76
C LEU A 167 -3.26 62.90 10.43
N ARG A 168 -2.26 63.08 11.29
CA ARG A 168 -0.96 62.40 11.17
C ARG A 168 -0.61 61.62 12.44
N GLU A 169 -0.02 60.44 12.25
CA GLU A 169 0.36 59.51 13.32
C GLU A 169 1.89 59.43 13.44
N THR A 170 2.42 59.72 14.61
CA THR A 170 3.86 59.67 14.93
C THR A 170 4.32 58.23 15.18
N THR A 171 5.63 57.98 15.14
CA THR A 171 6.21 56.63 15.23
C THR A 171 6.01 55.95 16.60
N ASP A 172 5.62 56.70 17.63
CA ASP A 172 5.23 56.24 18.96
C ASP A 172 3.70 56.04 19.12
N GLY A 173 2.92 56.20 18.06
CA GLY A 173 1.47 56.02 18.06
C GLY A 173 0.66 57.24 18.52
N GLY A 174 1.30 58.41 18.67
CA GLY A 174 0.62 59.69 18.88
C GLY A 174 -0.12 60.14 17.61
N ARG A 175 -1.35 60.63 17.73
CA ARG A 175 -2.12 61.18 16.60
C ARG A 175 -2.38 62.66 16.81
N SER A 176 -2.08 63.47 15.80
CA SER A 176 -2.34 64.92 15.80
C SER A 176 -3.21 65.29 14.60
N ILE A 177 -4.22 66.14 14.83
CA ILE A 177 -5.10 66.67 13.77
C ILE A 177 -4.71 68.12 13.51
N TYR A 178 -4.41 68.44 12.25
CA TYR A 178 -4.12 69.79 11.78
C TYR A 178 -5.27 70.30 10.91
N PRO A 179 -5.55 71.62 10.92
CA PRO A 179 -6.61 72.21 10.10
C PRO A 179 -6.38 72.02 8.59
N ASP A 180 -5.12 72.04 8.15
CA ASP A 180 -4.67 71.88 6.76
C ASP A 180 -3.16 71.57 6.73
N ASP A 181 -2.58 71.38 5.54
CA ASP A 181 -1.14 71.12 5.35
C ASP A 181 -0.26 72.34 5.71
N ASP A 182 -0.77 73.56 5.57
CA ASP A 182 0.00 74.79 5.83
C ASP A 182 0.20 75.00 7.34
N ALA A 183 -0.83 74.75 8.14
CA ALA A 183 -0.79 74.78 9.60
C ALA A 183 0.17 73.72 10.18
N PHE A 184 0.36 72.60 9.51
CA PHE A 184 1.38 71.62 9.88
C PHE A 184 2.78 72.11 9.54
N ASN A 185 3.01 72.56 8.31
CA ASN A 185 4.33 73.03 7.84
C ASN A 185 4.86 74.21 8.66
N ALA A 186 3.95 75.07 9.17
CA ALA A 186 4.29 76.16 10.08
C ALA A 186 4.76 75.69 11.47
N ASN A 187 4.29 74.53 11.93
CA ASN A 187 4.62 73.98 13.26
C ASN A 187 5.79 72.98 13.23
N HIS A 188 6.16 72.47 12.06
CA HIS A 188 7.26 71.50 11.88
C HIS A 188 8.13 71.86 10.66
N PRO A 189 9.01 72.88 10.78
CA PRO A 189 9.88 73.29 9.68
C PRO A 189 10.85 72.17 9.27
N SER A 190 11.10 72.09 7.97
CA SER A 190 11.68 70.97 7.21
C SER A 190 13.13 70.54 7.52
N GLU A 191 13.68 70.85 8.69
CA GLU A 191 15.08 70.56 9.05
C GLU A 191 15.25 69.52 10.17
N LEU A 192 14.18 68.88 10.67
CA LEU A 192 14.31 67.76 11.58
C LEU A 192 14.66 66.46 10.82
N ALA A 193 15.96 66.22 10.68
CA ALA A 193 16.52 64.94 10.29
C ALA A 193 16.20 63.88 11.37
N GLY A 194 15.05 63.21 11.25
CA GLY A 194 14.72 62.07 12.10
C GLY A 194 13.26 61.66 12.13
N ARG A 195 12.94 60.56 11.42
CA ARG A 195 11.84 59.61 11.68
C ARG A 195 10.41 60.18 11.83
N LEU A 196 9.78 60.49 10.69
CA LEU A 196 8.32 60.53 10.59
C LEU A 196 7.85 59.60 9.45
N LYS A 197 6.86 58.76 9.75
CA LYS A 197 6.02 58.10 8.73
C LYS A 197 4.89 59.08 8.48
N ASP A 198 4.84 59.68 7.31
CA ASP A 198 3.74 60.56 6.96
C ASP A 198 2.63 59.71 6.33
N ILE A 199 1.43 59.69 6.91
CA ILE A 199 0.22 59.19 6.24
C ILE A 199 -0.75 60.37 6.24
N VAL A 200 -1.06 60.87 5.05
CA VAL A 200 -1.99 61.97 4.84
C VAL A 200 -3.36 61.38 4.54
N TRP A 201 -4.31 61.64 5.42
CA TRP A 201 -5.70 61.24 5.27
C TRP A 201 -6.54 62.40 4.71
N ASP A 202 -7.49 62.10 3.84
CA ASP A 202 -8.53 62.98 3.30
C ASP A 202 -9.88 62.32 3.57
N GLY A 203 -10.50 62.68 4.69
CA GLY A 203 -11.68 61.98 5.21
C GLY A 203 -11.36 60.53 5.58
N ASP A 204 -12.08 59.59 4.97
CA ASP A 204 -11.92 58.14 5.13
C ASP A 204 -10.87 57.52 4.18
N LYS A 205 -10.17 58.34 3.39
CA LYS A 205 -9.21 57.90 2.37
C LYS A 205 -7.78 58.30 2.73
N ILE A 206 -6.80 57.47 2.40
CA ILE A 206 -5.39 57.86 2.44
C ILE A 206 -5.07 58.58 1.12
N LYS A 207 -4.71 59.86 1.19
CA LYS A 207 -4.36 60.71 0.05
C LYS A 207 -2.90 60.52 -0.39
N SER A 208 -1.97 60.37 0.56
CA SER A 208 -0.56 60.06 0.30
C SER A 208 0.11 59.46 1.53
N PHE A 209 1.22 58.74 1.36
CA PHE A 209 2.10 58.41 2.47
C PHE A 209 3.58 58.56 2.06
N HIS A 210 4.44 58.90 3.02
CA HIS A 210 5.89 59.04 2.84
C HIS A 210 6.61 58.22 3.92
N SER A 211 7.47 57.30 3.51
CA SER A 211 8.27 56.46 4.42
C SER A 211 9.76 56.78 4.23
N VAL A 212 10.39 57.36 5.23
CA VAL A 212 11.85 57.59 5.22
C VAL A 212 12.59 56.33 5.68
N ARG A 213 13.66 55.98 4.94
CA ARG A 213 14.68 54.95 5.19
C ARG A 213 14.63 54.32 6.59
N THR A 214 14.23 53.05 6.65
CA THR A 214 14.75 52.13 7.67
C THR A 214 15.88 51.33 7.02
N ASN A 215 16.90 50.93 7.78
CA ASN A 215 18.12 50.27 7.28
C ASN A 215 17.91 48.85 6.70
N ALA A 216 16.71 48.52 6.21
CA ALA A 216 16.41 47.29 5.50
C ALA A 216 15.66 47.66 4.20
N ASP A 217 16.00 47.00 3.10
CA ASP A 217 15.58 47.30 1.71
C ASP A 217 14.07 47.13 1.43
N TRP A 218 13.19 47.25 2.43
CA TRP A 218 11.76 46.99 2.34
C TRP A 218 10.92 48.20 2.80
N TYR A 219 9.93 48.57 1.99
CA TYR A 219 8.99 49.67 2.21
C TYR A 219 7.59 49.13 2.51
N GLN A 220 7.06 49.42 3.70
CA GLN A 220 5.67 49.09 4.04
C GLN A 220 4.73 50.13 3.39
N VAL A 221 3.89 49.70 2.47
CA VAL A 221 3.00 50.57 1.65
C VAL A 221 1.50 50.40 1.98
N GLY A 222 1.19 49.57 2.98
CA GLY A 222 -0.14 49.33 3.56
C GLY A 222 -0.05 48.30 4.69
N ASP A 223 -1.16 48.04 5.37
CA ASP A 223 -1.22 46.92 6.33
C ASP A 223 -0.95 45.61 5.57
N ASN A 224 0.17 44.97 5.89
CA ASN A 224 0.69 43.74 5.27
C ASN A 224 1.18 43.84 3.82
N ILE A 225 1.43 45.03 3.26
CA ILE A 225 2.02 45.19 1.91
C ILE A 225 3.43 45.76 2.01
N TRP A 226 4.41 45.03 1.47
CA TRP A 226 5.83 45.41 1.47
C TRP A 226 6.40 45.42 0.05
N ALA A 227 7.23 46.40 -0.29
CA ALA A 227 7.93 46.51 -1.58
C ALA A 227 9.45 46.56 -1.34
N ASN A 228 10.27 45.89 -2.16
CA ASN A 228 11.73 45.92 -2.06
C ASN A 228 12.36 46.73 -3.21
N SER A 229 13.42 47.50 -2.93
CA SER A 229 14.30 48.05 -3.95
C SER A 229 15.77 47.99 -3.51
N PRO A 230 16.64 47.25 -4.22
CA PRO A 230 18.07 47.28 -3.95
C PRO A 230 18.78 48.56 -4.42
N ASN A 231 18.10 49.51 -5.10
CA ASN A 231 18.69 50.77 -5.62
C ASN A 231 17.67 51.93 -5.71
N ALA A 232 17.09 52.37 -4.60
CA ALA A 232 16.11 53.45 -4.60
C ALA A 232 16.75 54.85 -4.64
N ALA A 233 17.05 55.36 -5.85
CA ALA A 233 17.33 56.78 -6.10
C ALA A 233 16.18 57.51 -6.84
N ALA A 234 15.17 56.79 -7.33
CA ALA A 234 14.00 57.37 -8.01
C ALA A 234 12.73 57.13 -7.17
N GLY A 235 11.99 58.20 -6.87
CA GLY A 235 10.78 58.16 -6.07
C GLY A 235 9.70 57.26 -6.66
N TRP A 236 9.10 56.41 -5.83
CA TRP A 236 7.92 55.64 -6.18
C TRP A 236 6.66 56.47 -5.96
N HIS A 237 5.73 56.44 -6.92
CA HIS A 237 4.37 56.92 -6.71
C HIS A 237 3.44 55.70 -6.61
N GLY A 238 2.85 55.49 -5.43
CA GLY A 238 1.88 54.43 -5.19
C GLY A 238 0.46 54.99 -5.06
N LYS A 239 -0.51 54.43 -5.77
CA LYS A 239 -1.94 54.66 -5.53
C LYS A 239 -2.53 53.40 -4.88
N VAL A 240 -3.08 53.54 -3.68
CA VAL A 240 -3.80 52.49 -2.96
C VAL A 240 -5.29 52.78 -3.07
N GLU A 241 -6.05 51.86 -3.67
CA GLU A 241 -7.51 51.94 -3.74
C GLU A 241 -8.11 50.99 -2.69
N ILE A 242 -8.83 51.57 -1.72
CA ILE A 242 -9.52 50.82 -0.65
C ILE A 242 -11.00 50.73 -1.04
N ASP A 243 -11.57 49.53 -0.96
CA ASP A 243 -13.02 49.37 -1.05
C ASP A 243 -13.65 49.84 0.28
N GLY A 244 -14.33 50.99 0.22
CA GLY A 244 -14.93 51.64 1.38
C GLY A 244 -16.05 50.84 2.07
N LYS A 245 -16.56 49.76 1.46
CA LYS A 245 -17.56 48.88 2.12
C LYS A 245 -16.95 47.76 2.94
N THR A 246 -15.80 47.23 2.51
CA THR A 246 -15.21 46.02 3.09
C THR A 246 -13.94 46.30 3.89
N GLY A 247 -13.33 47.49 3.73
CA GLY A 247 -12.04 47.82 4.34
C GLY A 247 -10.87 47.04 3.73
N VAL A 248 -11.11 46.30 2.64
CA VAL A 248 -10.09 45.50 1.96
C VAL A 248 -9.36 46.34 0.92
N PHE A 249 -8.03 46.24 0.91
CA PHE A 249 -7.19 46.84 -0.12
C PHE A 249 -7.49 46.19 -1.47
N SER A 250 -8.11 46.95 -2.38
CA SER A 250 -8.54 46.43 -3.68
C SER A 250 -7.43 46.50 -4.73
N ARG A 251 -6.52 47.48 -4.63
CA ARG A 251 -5.43 47.66 -5.60
C ARG A 251 -4.31 48.56 -5.08
N THR A 252 -3.06 48.11 -5.17
CA THR A 252 -1.88 48.99 -5.05
C THR A 252 -1.23 49.08 -6.43
N THR A 253 -1.24 50.27 -7.03
CA THR A 253 -0.57 50.54 -8.30
C THR A 253 0.69 51.34 -8.00
N LEU A 254 1.86 50.74 -8.21
CA LEU A 254 3.15 51.39 -8.08
C LEU A 254 3.63 51.80 -9.48
N SER A 255 3.91 53.09 -9.71
CA SER A 255 4.49 53.59 -10.96
C SER A 255 5.90 54.13 -10.73
N GLY A 256 6.88 53.51 -11.39
CA GLY A 256 8.30 53.86 -11.42
C GLY A 256 8.99 53.12 -12.58
N ALA A 257 10.10 53.64 -13.10
CA ALA A 257 10.79 53.13 -14.29
C ALA A 257 11.44 51.74 -14.10
N GLU A 258 11.55 51.28 -12.85
CA GLU A 258 11.91 49.91 -12.52
C GLU A 258 10.62 49.20 -12.07
N GLN A 259 10.05 48.38 -12.96
CA GLN A 259 8.99 47.45 -12.57
C GLN A 259 9.60 46.49 -11.52
N GLY A 260 9.33 46.75 -10.25
CA GLY A 260 9.77 45.91 -9.14
C GLY A 260 8.88 44.68 -8.97
N LEU A 261 9.38 43.68 -8.25
CA LEU A 261 8.56 42.57 -7.77
C LEU A 261 7.42 43.16 -6.90
N ARG A 262 6.17 42.81 -7.21
CA ARG A 262 5.03 43.13 -6.34
C ARG A 262 4.68 41.87 -5.58
N ASP A 263 4.75 41.92 -4.26
CA ASP A 263 4.25 40.84 -3.40
C ASP A 263 2.85 41.22 -2.88
N GLU A 264 1.91 40.29 -2.96
CA GLU A 264 0.56 40.38 -2.44
C GLU A 264 0.38 39.29 -1.40
N SER A 265 0.27 39.66 -0.13
CA SER A 265 -0.15 38.73 0.92
C SER A 265 -1.63 38.92 1.19
N ARG A 266 -2.41 37.85 1.06
CA ARG A 266 -3.86 37.87 1.31
C ARG A 266 -4.14 37.50 2.76
N ALA A 267 -5.25 37.98 3.32
CA ALA A 267 -5.66 37.70 4.70
C ALA A 267 -5.79 36.19 5.02
N ASN A 268 -5.99 35.38 3.98
CA ASN A 268 -6.11 33.94 4.07
C ASN A 268 -4.75 33.20 3.93
N GLY A 269 -3.62 33.93 3.97
CA GLY A 269 -2.26 33.39 3.96
C GLY A 269 -1.70 33.07 2.57
N ILE A 270 -2.46 33.28 1.50
CA ILE A 270 -1.97 33.12 0.13
C ILE A 270 -1.01 34.25 -0.19
N ASN A 271 0.18 33.90 -0.69
CA ASN A 271 1.17 34.88 -1.13
C ASN A 271 1.33 34.82 -2.65
N GLY A 272 1.11 35.96 -3.31
CA GLY A 272 1.30 36.14 -4.75
C GLY A 272 2.49 37.04 -5.03
N SER A 273 3.52 36.56 -5.74
CA SER A 273 4.64 37.39 -6.20
C SER A 273 4.52 37.63 -7.70
N TYR A 274 4.29 38.87 -8.08
CA TYR A 274 4.14 39.34 -9.46
C TYR A 274 5.48 39.83 -9.99
N LYS A 275 5.84 39.37 -11.18
CA LYS A 275 7.06 39.76 -11.87
C LYS A 275 6.79 40.79 -12.98
N PRO A 276 7.79 41.60 -13.34
CA PRO A 276 7.70 42.58 -14.43
C PRO A 276 7.33 41.97 -15.79
N ASP A 277 7.75 40.74 -16.02
CA ASP A 277 7.46 39.98 -17.24
C ASP A 277 6.01 39.47 -17.33
N GLY A 278 5.16 39.83 -16.36
CA GLY A 278 3.76 39.40 -16.28
C GLY A 278 3.58 37.99 -15.69
N SER A 279 4.66 37.33 -15.28
CA SER A 279 4.57 36.05 -14.57
C SER A 279 4.18 36.22 -13.10
N MET A 280 3.59 35.19 -12.51
CA MET A 280 3.15 35.17 -11.11
C MET A 280 3.63 33.89 -10.42
N SER A 281 4.08 34.01 -9.18
CA SER A 281 4.19 32.87 -8.26
C SER A 281 3.05 32.94 -7.24
N VAL A 282 2.34 31.83 -7.01
CA VAL A 282 1.29 31.70 -5.99
C VAL A 282 1.74 30.66 -4.97
N GLU A 283 1.91 31.04 -3.72
CA GLU A 283 2.13 30.13 -2.59
C GLU A 283 0.83 29.97 -1.79
N VAL A 284 0.38 28.73 -1.63
CA VAL A 284 -0.80 28.38 -0.86
C VAL A 284 -0.40 27.49 0.32
N PRO A 285 -0.49 27.99 1.56
CA PRO A 285 -0.31 27.18 2.76
C PRO A 285 -1.61 26.45 3.13
N TYR A 286 -1.52 25.18 3.53
CA TYR A 286 -2.68 24.40 3.98
C TYR A 286 -2.59 24.05 5.48
N PRO A 287 -3.73 23.73 6.15
CA PRO A 287 -3.77 23.42 7.58
C PRO A 287 -2.88 22.24 8.02
N ASP A 288 -2.62 21.28 7.14
CA ASP A 288 -1.74 20.13 7.42
C ASP A 288 -0.23 20.47 7.33
N LYS A 289 0.10 21.76 7.17
CA LYS A 289 1.44 22.33 7.01
C LYS A 289 2.12 22.02 5.67
N THR A 290 1.41 21.42 4.72
CA THR A 290 1.91 21.35 3.34
C THR A 290 1.81 22.72 2.68
N LYS A 291 2.76 23.04 1.80
CA LYS A 291 2.71 24.25 0.98
C LYS A 291 2.85 23.90 -0.48
N PHE A 292 2.01 24.51 -1.31
CA PHE A 292 2.12 24.43 -2.76
C PHE A 292 2.53 25.79 -3.30
N SER A 293 3.58 25.83 -4.11
CA SER A 293 3.95 27.01 -4.87
C SER A 293 3.79 26.74 -6.36
N PHE A 294 3.08 27.62 -7.05
CA PHE A 294 2.78 27.51 -8.47
C PHE A 294 3.35 28.71 -9.20
N LYS A 295 4.05 28.51 -10.32
CA LYS A 295 4.59 29.60 -11.15
C LYS A 295 3.86 29.64 -12.48
N PHE A 296 3.24 30.75 -12.83
CA PHE A 296 2.48 30.95 -14.07
C PHE A 296 3.12 32.03 -14.94
N LYS A 297 2.95 31.97 -16.27
CA LYS A 297 3.34 33.04 -17.23
C LYS A 297 2.36 34.22 -17.24
N GLU A 298 1.31 34.14 -16.44
CA GLU A 298 0.20 35.07 -16.42
C GLU A 298 -0.27 35.27 -14.98
N THR A 299 -1.06 36.32 -14.77
CA THR A 299 -1.55 36.75 -13.46
C THR A 299 -3.07 36.62 -13.40
N PHE A 300 -3.62 36.64 -12.18
CA PHE A 300 -5.07 36.81 -12.02
C PHE A 300 -5.50 38.18 -12.56
N GLY A 301 -6.57 38.18 -13.35
CA GLY A 301 -7.15 39.39 -13.94
C GLY A 301 -8.51 39.71 -13.32
N PRO A 302 -9.12 40.86 -13.65
CA PRO A 302 -10.48 41.20 -13.21
C PRO A 302 -11.52 40.14 -13.58
N ASP A 303 -11.36 39.55 -14.76
CA ASP A 303 -12.27 38.52 -15.31
C ASP A 303 -11.64 37.11 -15.29
N LYS A 304 -10.51 36.95 -14.57
CA LYS A 304 -9.73 35.72 -14.58
C LYS A 304 -9.40 35.28 -13.16
N ASP A 305 -10.29 34.46 -12.62
CA ASP A 305 -10.17 33.87 -11.28
C ASP A 305 -9.49 32.51 -11.27
N VAL A 306 -9.13 31.96 -12.43
CA VAL A 306 -8.48 30.64 -12.57
C VAL A 306 -7.24 30.78 -13.45
N LEU A 307 -6.10 30.35 -12.92
CA LEU A 307 -4.86 30.15 -13.67
C LEU A 307 -4.71 28.67 -13.97
N LYS A 308 -4.22 28.33 -15.16
CA LYS A 308 -4.06 26.94 -15.60
C LYS A 308 -2.64 26.64 -15.99
N GLN A 309 -2.24 25.38 -15.82
CA GLN A 309 -1.01 24.82 -16.37
C GLN A 309 0.26 25.62 -15.98
N PRO A 310 0.57 25.75 -14.68
CA PRO A 310 1.75 26.44 -14.21
C PRO A 310 3.01 25.90 -14.87
N GLU A 311 4.02 26.75 -15.08
CA GLU A 311 5.35 26.39 -15.58
C GLU A 311 6.15 25.57 -14.56
N GLU A 312 5.88 25.77 -13.27
CA GLU A 312 6.53 25.06 -12.18
C GLU A 312 5.54 24.84 -11.03
N ILE A 313 5.59 23.64 -10.44
CA ILE A 313 4.83 23.27 -9.24
C ILE A 313 5.85 22.80 -8.20
N LYS A 314 5.84 23.43 -7.04
CA LYS A 314 6.67 23.08 -5.90
C LYS A 314 5.78 22.62 -4.77
N ILE A 315 6.09 21.46 -4.21
CA ILE A 315 5.36 20.86 -3.10
C ILE A 315 6.34 20.73 -1.93
N ALA A 316 6.08 21.47 -0.85
CA ALA A 316 6.82 21.35 0.39
C ALA A 316 6.00 20.54 1.41
N GLU A 317 6.51 19.38 1.80
CA GLU A 317 5.85 18.47 2.74
C GLU A 317 6.09 18.86 4.19
N LYS A 318 5.33 18.23 5.10
CA LYS A 318 5.50 18.35 6.56
C LYS A 318 6.86 17.77 6.96
N GLY A 319 7.86 18.64 7.03
CA GLY A 319 9.27 18.27 7.27
C GLY A 319 10.26 19.05 6.41
N GLY A 320 9.77 19.85 5.45
CA GLY A 320 10.60 20.70 4.60
C GLY A 320 11.23 19.98 3.41
N ALA A 321 10.91 18.70 3.18
CA ALA A 321 11.23 18.05 1.92
C ALA A 321 10.46 18.72 0.79
N GLU A 322 11.16 19.08 -0.29
CA GLU A 322 10.58 19.80 -1.42
C GLU A 322 10.69 18.97 -2.69
N THR A 323 9.58 18.80 -3.39
CA THR A 323 9.54 18.24 -4.75
C THR A 323 9.18 19.34 -5.73
N VAL A 324 10.00 19.49 -6.77
CA VAL A 324 9.80 20.50 -7.83
C VAL A 324 9.49 19.79 -9.14
N TRP A 325 8.37 20.15 -9.76
CA TRP A 325 7.88 19.67 -11.03
C TRP A 325 7.92 20.82 -12.05
N LYS A 326 8.70 20.65 -13.11
CA LYS A 326 8.83 21.64 -14.19
C LYS A 326 8.08 21.18 -15.42
N LYS A 327 7.32 22.09 -16.03
CA LYS A 327 6.55 21.81 -17.23
C LYS A 327 7.47 21.49 -18.41
N THR A 328 7.31 20.32 -19.01
CA THR A 328 8.06 19.83 -20.18
C THR A 328 7.19 19.66 -21.43
N GLY A 329 5.87 19.70 -21.28
CA GLY A 329 4.90 19.68 -22.36
C GLY A 329 3.62 20.46 -22.04
N PRO A 330 2.58 20.41 -22.88
CA PRO A 330 1.31 21.10 -22.62
C PRO A 330 0.65 20.72 -21.29
N THR A 331 0.74 19.44 -20.94
CA THR A 331 0.24 18.81 -19.70
C THR A 331 1.32 17.97 -19.01
N GLU A 332 2.53 17.87 -19.56
CA GLU A 332 3.60 17.05 -19.00
C GLU A 332 4.49 17.88 -18.07
N TYR A 333 4.77 17.33 -16.89
CA TYR A 333 5.70 17.84 -15.90
C TYR A 333 6.80 16.82 -15.62
N THR A 334 8.02 17.27 -15.39
CA THR A 334 9.14 16.42 -14.99
C THR A 334 9.71 16.90 -13.66
N SER A 335 9.86 15.97 -12.70
CA SER A 335 10.46 16.24 -11.39
C SER A 335 11.99 16.32 -11.47
N SER A 336 12.62 16.79 -10.39
CA SER A 336 14.09 16.80 -10.26
C SER A 336 14.73 15.40 -10.33
N SER A 337 13.99 14.32 -10.05
CA SER A 337 14.45 12.94 -10.16
C SER A 337 14.25 12.33 -11.57
N GLY A 338 13.61 13.07 -12.48
CA GLY A 338 13.28 12.61 -13.83
C GLY A 338 11.95 11.87 -13.96
N ALA A 339 11.18 11.73 -12.87
CA ALA A 339 9.81 11.21 -12.96
C ALA A 339 8.92 12.18 -13.75
N LYS A 340 8.06 11.63 -14.61
CA LYS A 340 7.11 12.37 -15.45
C LYS A 340 5.72 12.32 -14.85
N TRP A 341 4.97 13.42 -14.97
CA TRP A 341 3.59 13.55 -14.51
C TRP A 341 2.76 14.28 -15.57
N ASN A 342 1.85 13.56 -16.21
CA ASN A 342 0.97 14.10 -17.24
C ASN A 342 -0.35 14.53 -16.62
N THR A 343 -0.52 15.83 -16.38
CA THR A 343 -1.65 16.35 -15.59
C THR A 343 -2.18 17.66 -16.14
N GLU A 344 -3.48 17.87 -15.93
CA GLU A 344 -4.08 19.20 -15.99
C GLU A 344 -4.09 19.83 -14.60
N VAL A 345 -3.66 21.08 -14.45
CA VAL A 345 -3.61 21.77 -13.17
C VAL A 345 -4.29 23.13 -13.28
N GLU A 346 -5.15 23.44 -12.30
CA GLU A 346 -5.84 24.71 -12.17
C GLU A 346 -5.68 25.25 -10.76
N VAL A 347 -5.45 26.56 -10.62
CA VAL A 347 -5.37 27.27 -9.33
C VAL A 347 -6.31 28.47 -9.38
N LYS A 348 -7.23 28.51 -8.44
CA LYS A 348 -8.20 29.58 -8.28
C LYS A 348 -7.64 30.70 -7.40
N LYS A 349 -8.23 31.90 -7.52
CA LYS A 349 -7.85 33.08 -6.74
C LYS A 349 -8.06 32.90 -5.23
N ASP A 350 -8.99 32.06 -4.80
CA ASP A 350 -9.21 31.72 -3.40
C ASP A 350 -8.17 30.73 -2.82
N GLY A 351 -7.20 30.30 -3.64
CA GLY A 351 -6.17 29.32 -3.27
C GLY A 351 -6.57 27.87 -3.51
N THR A 352 -7.83 27.61 -3.92
CA THR A 352 -8.25 26.27 -4.31
C THR A 352 -7.45 25.82 -5.52
N TYR A 353 -6.81 24.67 -5.46
CA TYR A 353 -6.23 24.05 -6.66
C TYR A 353 -6.90 22.72 -6.96
N SER A 354 -6.87 22.36 -8.22
CA SER A 354 -7.28 21.04 -8.67
C SER A 354 -6.31 20.52 -9.71
N TYR A 355 -6.15 19.21 -9.74
CA TYR A 355 -5.47 18.56 -10.85
C TYR A 355 -6.23 17.35 -11.37
N LYS A 356 -5.91 16.97 -12.60
CA LYS A 356 -6.39 15.77 -13.26
C LYS A 356 -5.21 15.07 -13.92
N ASP A 357 -4.73 14.02 -13.30
CA ASP A 357 -3.73 13.12 -13.84
C ASP A 357 -4.34 12.35 -15.02
N ILE A 358 -3.85 12.64 -16.22
CA ILE A 358 -4.32 12.08 -17.47
C ILE A 358 -3.94 10.61 -17.58
N ASP A 359 -2.72 10.26 -17.13
CA ASP A 359 -2.22 8.90 -17.24
C ASP A 359 -2.78 8.02 -16.12
N GLY A 360 -2.87 8.56 -14.90
CA GLY A 360 -3.42 7.90 -13.72
C GLY A 360 -4.94 7.78 -13.73
N GLY A 361 -5.66 8.72 -14.34
CA GLY A 361 -7.12 8.85 -14.20
C GLY A 361 -7.54 9.41 -12.84
N GLU A 362 -6.60 10.03 -12.13
CA GLU A 362 -6.81 10.63 -10.82
C GLU A 362 -7.21 12.09 -10.96
N ARG A 363 -8.16 12.54 -10.16
CA ARG A 363 -8.53 13.94 -9.99
C ARG A 363 -8.39 14.30 -8.53
N ALA A 364 -7.89 15.48 -8.24
CA ALA A 364 -7.98 16.02 -6.89
C ALA A 364 -8.41 17.47 -6.90
N VAL A 365 -9.06 17.87 -5.82
CA VAL A 365 -9.42 19.25 -5.51
C VAL A 365 -9.00 19.50 -4.08
N ARG A 366 -8.35 20.63 -3.83
CA ARG A 366 -7.99 21.06 -2.49
C ARG A 366 -8.37 22.51 -2.28
N THR A 367 -9.10 22.77 -1.22
CA THR A 367 -9.48 24.13 -0.82
C THR A 367 -8.56 24.63 0.29
N LEU A 368 -8.63 25.93 0.56
CA LEU A 368 -7.86 26.56 1.62
C LEU A 368 -8.32 26.16 3.03
N SER A 369 -9.57 25.68 3.20
CA SER A 369 -10.05 25.15 4.49
C SER A 369 -9.32 23.88 4.91
N GLY A 370 -8.55 23.28 4.00
CA GLY A 370 -7.95 21.97 4.19
C GLY A 370 -8.85 20.83 3.72
N HIS A 371 -10.01 21.14 3.13
CA HIS A 371 -10.78 20.15 2.39
C HIS A 371 -9.96 19.64 1.21
N TYR A 372 -9.84 18.33 1.10
CA TYR A 372 -9.13 17.65 0.03
C TYR A 372 -9.97 16.49 -0.47
N GLU A 373 -10.44 16.62 -1.70
CA GLU A 373 -11.17 15.58 -2.42
C GLU A 373 -10.22 14.94 -3.43
N LYS A 374 -10.14 13.62 -3.43
CA LYS A 374 -9.33 12.84 -4.34
C LYS A 374 -10.17 11.72 -4.94
N GLU A 375 -10.40 11.78 -6.23
CA GLU A 375 -11.14 10.78 -6.99
C GLU A 375 -10.17 10.02 -7.91
N ASN A 376 -10.19 8.69 -7.89
CA ASN A 376 -9.56 7.87 -8.92
C ASN A 376 -10.67 7.24 -9.76
N LEU A 377 -10.78 7.72 -11.00
CA LEU A 377 -11.85 7.34 -11.93
C LEU A 377 -11.73 5.90 -12.41
N LYS A 378 -10.51 5.34 -12.45
CA LYS A 378 -10.28 3.95 -12.87
C LYS A 378 -10.76 2.97 -11.81
N ASP A 379 -10.44 3.27 -10.56
CA ASP A 379 -10.77 2.42 -9.42
C ASP A 379 -12.14 2.76 -8.81
N LYS A 380 -12.82 3.79 -9.35
CA LYS A 380 -14.07 4.36 -8.80
C LYS A 380 -13.94 4.66 -7.31
N THR A 381 -12.79 5.20 -6.90
CA THR A 381 -12.56 5.58 -5.51
C THR A 381 -12.66 7.08 -5.33
N LEU A 382 -13.24 7.51 -4.21
CA LEU A 382 -13.28 8.89 -3.77
C LEU A 382 -12.77 8.93 -2.33
N VAL A 383 -11.93 9.90 -2.01
CA VAL A 383 -11.48 10.19 -0.65
C VAL A 383 -11.70 11.66 -0.41
N GLU A 384 -12.51 11.97 0.59
CA GLU A 384 -12.61 13.32 1.11
C GLU A 384 -11.83 13.36 2.43
N LYS A 385 -11.01 14.39 2.58
CA LYS A 385 -10.35 14.72 3.83
C LYS A 385 -10.73 16.13 4.25
N GLU A 386 -10.93 16.33 5.54
CA GLU A 386 -11.06 17.66 6.14
C GLU A 386 -9.92 17.83 7.16
N SER A 387 -9.13 18.91 7.01
CA SER A 387 -7.99 19.17 7.90
C SER A 387 -7.03 17.99 8.05
N GLY A 388 -6.83 17.22 6.97
CA GLY A 388 -5.94 16.06 6.93
C GLY A 388 -6.54 14.74 7.42
N LYS A 389 -7.77 14.72 7.97
CA LYS A 389 -8.47 13.50 8.37
C LYS A 389 -9.45 13.05 7.31
N ILE A 390 -9.58 11.75 7.10
CA ILE A 390 -10.52 11.18 6.12
C ILE A 390 -11.95 11.28 6.63
N THR A 391 -12.79 12.06 5.97
CA THR A 391 -14.20 12.24 6.34
C THR A 391 -15.14 11.43 5.47
N ARG A 392 -14.70 11.01 4.28
CA ARG A 392 -15.45 10.11 3.40
C ARG A 392 -14.53 9.25 2.56
N ILE A 393 -14.90 8.00 2.37
CA ILE A 393 -14.34 7.14 1.34
C ILE A 393 -15.47 6.50 0.56
N LYS A 394 -15.39 6.59 -0.77
CA LYS A 394 -16.21 5.80 -1.68
C LYS A 394 -15.32 4.80 -2.42
N VAL A 395 -15.72 3.54 -2.52
CA VAL A 395 -15.07 2.50 -3.34
C VAL A 395 -16.14 1.75 -4.12
N GLY A 396 -16.23 2.01 -5.42
CA GLY A 396 -17.32 1.46 -6.23
C GLY A 396 -18.67 1.98 -5.74
N ASP A 397 -19.52 1.07 -5.26
CA ASP A 397 -20.82 1.41 -4.70
C ASP A 397 -20.74 1.71 -3.20
N ASP A 398 -19.74 1.25 -2.47
CA ASP A 398 -19.63 1.48 -1.02
C ASP A 398 -19.24 2.93 -0.72
N ASP A 399 -19.99 3.59 0.17
CA ASP A 399 -19.78 4.97 0.62
C ASP A 399 -19.77 5.01 2.15
N VAL A 400 -18.61 5.29 2.73
CA VAL A 400 -18.37 5.37 4.17
C VAL A 400 -18.02 6.80 4.55
N GLN A 401 -18.81 7.40 5.42
CA GLN A 401 -18.56 8.71 6.02
C GLN A 401 -18.09 8.53 7.46
N ILE A 402 -17.16 9.37 7.89
CA ILE A 402 -16.54 9.33 9.21
C ILE A 402 -16.61 10.72 9.82
N ASP A 403 -17.30 10.82 10.95
CA ASP A 403 -17.31 12.01 11.78
C ASP A 403 -16.34 11.84 12.95
N TYR A 404 -15.74 12.95 13.36
CA TYR A 404 -14.78 13.00 14.45
C TYR A 404 -15.29 13.89 15.59
N ALA A 405 -15.02 13.46 16.83
CA ALA A 405 -15.19 14.29 18.01
C ALA A 405 -14.10 15.36 18.12
N ALA A 406 -14.27 16.30 19.05
CA ALA A 406 -13.32 17.40 19.28
C ALA A 406 -11.92 16.93 19.73
N ASP A 407 -11.84 15.78 20.42
CA ASP A 407 -10.57 15.13 20.79
C ASP A 407 -9.89 14.45 19.58
N GLY A 408 -10.58 14.42 18.46
CA GLY A 408 -10.12 13.87 17.21
C GLY A 408 -10.35 12.38 17.01
N SER A 409 -10.95 11.69 17.99
CA SER A 409 -11.42 10.32 17.86
C SER A 409 -12.63 10.22 16.93
N THR A 410 -12.89 9.05 16.36
CA THR A 410 -14.09 8.82 15.56
C THR A 410 -15.34 8.86 16.44
N SER A 411 -16.28 9.74 16.14
CA SER A 411 -17.56 9.85 16.86
C SER A 411 -18.66 9.05 16.18
N GLU A 412 -18.69 9.03 14.85
CA GLU A 412 -19.69 8.34 14.07
C GLU A 412 -19.09 7.77 12.78
N ILE A 413 -19.54 6.58 12.36
CA ILE A 413 -19.23 5.99 11.06
C ILE A 413 -20.55 5.66 10.37
N ARG A 414 -20.74 6.15 9.15
CA ARG A 414 -21.95 5.92 8.35
C ARG A 414 -21.60 5.18 7.08
N HIS A 415 -22.11 3.98 6.90
CA HIS A 415 -22.01 3.25 5.64
C HIS A 415 -23.33 3.42 4.88
N VAL A 416 -23.35 4.43 4.00
CA VAL A 416 -24.57 4.96 3.37
C VAL A 416 -25.34 3.87 2.63
N ASN A 417 -24.64 3.06 1.82
CA ASN A 417 -25.26 2.01 1.00
C ASN A 417 -25.80 0.82 1.82
N LYS A 418 -25.24 0.57 3.00
CA LYS A 418 -25.69 -0.50 3.90
C LYS A 418 -26.71 0.00 4.92
N ASN A 419 -27.13 1.26 4.81
CA ASN A 419 -28.02 1.93 5.76
C ASN A 419 -27.52 1.80 7.22
N LEU A 420 -26.21 1.75 7.44
CA LEU A 420 -25.59 1.43 8.72
C LEU A 420 -24.95 2.67 9.33
N LYS A 421 -25.23 2.91 10.61
CA LYS A 421 -24.62 3.95 11.43
C LYS A 421 -24.04 3.35 12.70
N LEU A 422 -22.78 3.67 12.99
CA LEU A 422 -22.08 3.31 14.22
C LEU A 422 -21.81 4.58 15.00
N THR A 423 -22.38 4.70 16.20
CA THR A 423 -22.19 5.86 17.07
C THR A 423 -21.35 5.47 18.28
N ARG A 424 -20.27 6.22 18.54
CA ARG A 424 -19.39 5.99 19.69
C ARG A 424 -20.04 6.51 20.97
N ALA A 425 -20.21 5.63 21.95
CA ALA A 425 -20.68 5.95 23.29
C ALA A 425 -19.55 6.56 24.16
N ALA A 426 -19.92 7.10 25.32
CA ALA A 426 -18.97 7.75 26.23
C ALA A 426 -17.90 6.81 26.80
N ASP A 427 -18.18 5.50 26.88
CA ASP A 427 -17.22 4.46 27.27
C ASP A 427 -16.29 4.03 26.13
N GLY A 428 -16.47 4.61 24.93
CA GLY A 428 -15.71 4.30 23.73
C GLY A 428 -16.23 3.12 22.91
N SER A 429 -17.25 2.41 23.39
CA SER A 429 -17.95 1.37 22.63
C SER A 429 -18.76 1.97 21.48
N PHE A 430 -19.11 1.18 20.47
CA PHE A 430 -19.96 1.63 19.37
C PHE A 430 -21.29 0.89 19.38
N ALA A 431 -22.38 1.64 19.19
CA ALA A 431 -23.71 1.10 18.99
C ALA A 431 -24.10 1.20 17.51
N ASP A 432 -24.67 0.13 16.97
CA ASP A 432 -25.13 0.07 15.59
C ASP A 432 -26.62 0.45 15.47
N SER A 433 -26.97 1.15 14.40
CA SER A 433 -28.33 1.60 14.10
C SER A 433 -28.50 1.86 12.61
N ALA A 434 -29.76 2.00 12.16
CA ALA A 434 -30.03 2.41 10.80
C ALA A 434 -29.72 3.92 10.60
N ILE A 435 -29.20 4.30 9.44
CA ILE A 435 -29.12 5.72 9.03
C ILE A 435 -30.54 6.26 8.81
N ASP A 436 -31.34 5.49 8.07
CA ASP A 436 -32.74 5.73 7.75
C ASP A 436 -33.55 4.52 8.25
N SER A 437 -34.32 4.73 9.32
CA SER A 437 -35.11 3.67 9.96
C SER A 437 -36.22 3.09 9.06
N SER A 438 -36.54 3.75 7.95
CA SER A 438 -37.51 3.26 6.96
C SER A 438 -36.92 2.26 5.97
N LYS A 439 -35.59 2.18 5.87
CA LYS A 439 -34.89 1.27 4.95
C LYS A 439 -34.42 0.01 5.69
N PRO A 440 -34.31 -1.14 4.98
CA PRO A 440 -33.73 -2.34 5.56
C PRO A 440 -32.34 -2.07 6.13
N TYR A 441 -32.06 -2.67 7.27
CA TYR A 441 -30.77 -2.61 7.95
C TYR A 441 -30.43 -3.99 8.48
N ALA A 442 -29.23 -4.47 8.14
CA ALA A 442 -28.69 -5.71 8.69
C ALA A 442 -27.82 -5.37 9.89
N LYS A 443 -28.18 -5.92 11.05
CA LYS A 443 -27.37 -5.80 12.27
C LYS A 443 -25.96 -6.34 11.99
N LEU A 444 -24.94 -5.63 12.45
CA LEU A 444 -23.57 -6.10 12.26
C LEU A 444 -23.31 -7.37 13.07
N GLU A 445 -22.62 -8.31 12.45
CA GLU A 445 -21.93 -9.34 13.20
C GLU A 445 -20.80 -8.71 14.03
N LYS A 446 -20.46 -9.34 15.16
CA LYS A 446 -19.44 -8.83 16.07
C LYS A 446 -18.12 -8.50 15.34
N PHE A 447 -17.62 -9.42 14.51
CA PHE A 447 -16.37 -9.23 13.79
C PHE A 447 -16.40 -8.02 12.84
N ASP A 448 -17.54 -7.73 12.22
CA ASP A 448 -17.69 -6.56 11.33
C ASP A 448 -17.66 -5.26 12.14
N ALA A 449 -18.34 -5.25 13.29
CA ALA A 449 -18.28 -4.12 14.22
C ALA A 449 -16.85 -3.89 14.72
N ASP A 450 -16.12 -4.95 15.03
CA ASP A 450 -14.72 -4.87 15.46
C ASP A 450 -13.84 -4.28 14.35
N ILE A 451 -14.06 -4.63 13.08
CA ILE A 451 -13.34 -4.03 11.93
C ILE A 451 -13.60 -2.52 11.85
N TYR A 452 -14.87 -2.07 11.89
CA TYR A 452 -15.17 -0.64 11.78
C TYR A 452 -14.59 0.17 12.94
N THR A 453 -14.53 -0.42 14.12
CA THR A 453 -14.15 0.26 15.36
C THR A 453 -12.66 0.11 15.71
N HIS A 454 -11.93 -0.77 15.01
CA HIS A 454 -10.50 -0.95 15.22
C HIS A 454 -9.71 0.35 14.97
N ASN A 455 -8.88 0.74 15.94
CA ASN A 455 -8.15 2.01 15.88
C ASN A 455 -6.94 1.97 14.94
N ASP A 456 -6.34 0.79 14.73
CA ASP A 456 -5.16 0.65 13.86
C ASP A 456 -5.50 0.29 12.41
N LEU A 457 -6.79 0.12 12.08
CA LEU A 457 -7.22 0.02 10.69
C LEU A 457 -7.49 1.43 10.17
N ASP A 458 -6.81 1.83 9.10
CA ASP A 458 -7.22 3.02 8.36
C ASP A 458 -8.56 2.79 7.64
N ALA A 459 -9.17 3.87 7.18
CA ALA A 459 -10.49 3.81 6.57
C ALA A 459 -10.53 2.98 5.25
N PHE A 460 -9.42 2.94 4.49
CA PHE A 460 -9.33 2.08 3.31
C PHE A 460 -9.21 0.60 3.68
N GLN A 461 -8.41 0.28 4.70
CA GLN A 461 -8.29 -1.06 5.24
C GLN A 461 -9.64 -1.56 5.77
N LYS A 462 -10.41 -0.71 6.47
CA LYS A 462 -11.76 -1.06 6.94
C LYS A 462 -12.69 -1.46 5.81
N ILE A 463 -12.78 -0.65 4.75
CA ILE A 463 -13.65 -0.93 3.60
C ILE A 463 -13.21 -2.20 2.89
N ARG A 464 -11.92 -2.31 2.58
CA ARG A 464 -11.36 -3.47 1.88
C ARG A 464 -11.55 -4.76 2.68
N LEU A 465 -11.29 -4.73 3.98
CA LEU A 465 -11.45 -5.89 4.85
C LEU A 465 -12.92 -6.31 4.92
N ILE A 466 -13.86 -5.38 5.10
CA ILE A 466 -15.31 -5.69 5.08
C ILE A 466 -15.75 -6.27 3.74
N ASP A 467 -15.30 -5.71 2.61
CA ASP A 467 -15.61 -6.23 1.27
C ASP A 467 -15.09 -7.67 1.10
N ASN A 468 -13.84 -7.93 1.48
CA ASN A 468 -13.26 -9.29 1.40
C ASN A 468 -13.89 -10.29 2.38
N VAL A 469 -14.29 -9.83 3.58
CA VAL A 469 -15.06 -10.63 4.54
C VAL A 469 -16.42 -11.00 3.95
N THR A 470 -17.12 -10.04 3.33
CA THR A 470 -18.41 -10.27 2.67
C THR A 470 -18.26 -11.29 1.55
N LYS A 471 -17.27 -11.12 0.67
CA LYS A 471 -16.93 -12.08 -0.38
C LYS A 471 -16.67 -13.47 0.19
N PHE A 472 -15.89 -13.58 1.26
CA PHE A 472 -15.61 -14.86 1.91
C PHE A 472 -16.88 -15.53 2.46
N ARG A 473 -17.79 -14.77 3.08
CA ARG A 473 -19.10 -15.30 3.53
C ARG A 473 -19.93 -15.83 2.37
N GLU A 474 -19.86 -15.19 1.21
CA GLU A 474 -20.63 -15.57 0.01
C GLU A 474 -20.01 -16.74 -0.79
N MET A 475 -18.72 -17.02 -0.61
CA MET A 475 -18.04 -18.12 -1.31
C MET A 475 -18.69 -19.47 -0.95
N SER A 476 -19.31 -20.11 -1.94
CA SER A 476 -20.00 -21.41 -1.78
C SER A 476 -19.05 -22.59 -1.65
N LYS A 477 -17.78 -22.44 -2.05
CA LYS A 477 -16.77 -23.51 -2.01
C LYS A 477 -16.32 -23.90 -0.59
N PHE A 478 -16.58 -23.07 0.41
CA PHE A 478 -16.22 -23.33 1.81
C PHE A 478 -17.45 -23.71 2.63
N SER A 479 -17.31 -24.76 3.45
CA SER A 479 -18.34 -25.14 4.41
C SER A 479 -18.51 -24.07 5.50
N SER A 480 -19.66 -24.04 6.16
CA SER A 480 -19.88 -23.17 7.32
C SER A 480 -18.83 -23.39 8.41
N THR A 481 -18.50 -24.65 8.71
CA THR A 481 -17.47 -24.99 9.69
C THR A 481 -16.09 -24.43 9.33
N GLU A 482 -15.72 -24.41 8.06
CA GLU A 482 -14.44 -23.80 7.65
C GLU A 482 -14.47 -22.28 7.79
N LYS A 483 -15.60 -21.64 7.44
CA LYS A 483 -15.81 -20.20 7.65
C LYS A 483 -15.72 -19.84 9.13
N ASP A 484 -16.39 -20.59 9.99
CA ASP A 484 -16.38 -20.37 11.45
C ASP A 484 -14.96 -20.46 12.03
N LYS A 485 -14.16 -21.44 11.57
CA LYS A 485 -12.76 -21.55 11.97
C LYS A 485 -11.93 -20.36 11.51
N VAL A 486 -12.11 -19.89 10.27
CA VAL A 486 -11.44 -18.68 9.78
C VAL A 486 -11.80 -17.48 10.63
N PHE A 487 -13.10 -17.23 10.89
CA PHE A 487 -13.53 -16.10 11.72
C PHE A 487 -13.01 -16.18 13.15
N LYS A 488 -13.00 -17.36 13.76
CA LYS A 488 -12.42 -17.56 15.10
C LYS A 488 -10.94 -17.16 15.14
N GLU A 489 -10.15 -17.61 14.17
CA GLU A 489 -8.72 -17.32 14.13
C GLU A 489 -8.43 -15.87 13.71
N ALA A 490 -9.24 -15.30 12.82
CA ALA A 490 -9.16 -13.89 12.44
C ALA A 490 -9.52 -12.96 13.59
N ASP A 491 -10.51 -13.31 14.41
CA ASP A 491 -10.86 -12.59 15.64
C ASP A 491 -9.69 -12.61 16.64
N ARG A 492 -9.08 -13.79 16.84
CA ARG A 492 -7.86 -13.93 17.67
C ARG A 492 -6.66 -13.17 17.09
N LEU A 493 -6.54 -13.08 15.77
CA LEU A 493 -5.51 -12.29 15.10
C LEU A 493 -5.75 -10.80 15.31
N LEU A 494 -6.95 -10.30 15.03
CA LEU A 494 -7.27 -8.87 15.07
C LEU A 494 -7.13 -8.30 16.50
N HIS A 495 -7.74 -8.96 17.48
CA HIS A 495 -7.70 -8.49 18.87
C HIS A 495 -6.39 -8.88 19.58
N GLY A 496 -5.92 -10.10 19.34
CA GLY A 496 -4.77 -10.69 20.02
C GLY A 496 -4.83 -10.61 21.55
N ARG A 497 -3.66 -10.47 22.18
CA ARG A 497 -3.47 -10.36 23.63
C ARG A 497 -2.63 -9.14 23.98
N ALA A 498 -2.60 -8.77 25.26
CA ALA A 498 -1.77 -7.66 25.74
C ALA A 498 -0.27 -7.94 25.61
N ASP A 499 0.13 -9.22 25.63
CA ASP A 499 1.50 -9.72 25.49
C ASP A 499 1.83 -10.22 24.08
N SER A 500 1.01 -9.89 23.07
CA SER A 500 1.27 -10.27 21.68
C SER A 500 2.68 -9.81 21.23
N VAL A 501 3.42 -10.69 20.54
CA VAL A 501 4.74 -10.33 19.99
C VAL A 501 4.64 -9.30 18.85
N MET A 502 3.50 -9.24 18.16
CA MET A 502 3.19 -8.23 17.15
C MET A 502 2.29 -7.14 17.73
N THR A 503 2.51 -5.92 17.24
CA THR A 503 1.68 -4.77 17.56
C THR A 503 0.25 -4.93 17.01
N SER A 504 -0.68 -4.17 17.57
CA SER A 504 -2.07 -4.13 17.11
C SER A 504 -2.18 -3.73 15.62
N ALA A 505 -1.38 -2.77 15.17
CA ALA A 505 -1.31 -2.38 13.76
C ALA A 505 -0.77 -3.48 12.82
N GLU A 506 0.28 -4.21 13.23
CA GLU A 506 0.78 -5.36 12.47
C GLU A 506 -0.29 -6.44 12.35
N LYS A 507 -0.95 -6.78 13.46
CA LYS A 507 -2.05 -7.77 13.51
C LYS A 507 -3.22 -7.39 12.60
N ALA A 508 -3.67 -6.14 12.67
CA ALA A 508 -4.73 -5.59 11.83
C ALA A 508 -4.37 -5.66 10.34
N ASN A 509 -3.12 -5.34 9.98
CA ASN A 509 -2.62 -5.50 8.63
C ASN A 509 -2.67 -6.98 8.18
N TYR A 510 -2.23 -7.94 8.99
CA TYR A 510 -2.32 -9.37 8.62
C TYR A 510 -3.77 -9.85 8.47
N ALA A 511 -4.71 -9.36 9.27
CA ALA A 511 -6.13 -9.70 9.15
C ALA A 511 -6.74 -9.20 7.83
N ASP A 512 -6.45 -7.95 7.43
CA ASP A 512 -6.82 -7.41 6.11
C ASP A 512 -6.24 -8.25 4.97
N GLN A 513 -4.95 -8.58 5.05
CA GLN A 513 -4.30 -9.40 4.04
C GLN A 513 -4.87 -10.83 3.97
N LEU A 514 -5.26 -11.42 5.11
CA LEU A 514 -5.85 -12.77 5.16
C LEU A 514 -7.12 -12.85 4.31
N PHE A 515 -8.11 -12.00 4.58
CA PHE A 515 -9.35 -12.04 3.83
C PHE A 515 -9.16 -11.66 2.36
N TRP A 516 -8.26 -10.72 2.08
CA TRP A 516 -7.93 -10.39 0.70
C TRP A 516 -7.35 -11.59 -0.06
N HIS A 517 -6.43 -12.35 0.53
CA HIS A 517 -5.86 -13.54 -0.10
C HIS A 517 -6.89 -14.65 -0.31
N ILE A 518 -7.82 -14.82 0.64
CA ILE A 518 -8.91 -15.79 0.48
C ILE A 518 -9.85 -15.39 -0.67
N ALA A 519 -10.22 -14.10 -0.72
CA ALA A 519 -11.08 -13.54 -1.77
C ALA A 519 -10.37 -13.48 -3.15
N ASN A 520 -9.04 -13.36 -3.15
CA ASN A 520 -8.21 -13.23 -4.35
C ASN A 520 -7.18 -14.36 -4.43
N ASP A 521 -7.63 -15.61 -4.31
CA ASP A 521 -6.79 -16.81 -4.17
C ASP A 521 -5.86 -17.15 -5.35
N ARG A 522 -5.89 -16.34 -6.43
CA ARG A 522 -4.94 -16.37 -7.56
C ARG A 522 -3.80 -15.36 -7.40
N ARG A 523 -3.86 -14.50 -6.39
CA ARG A 523 -2.85 -13.46 -6.13
C ARG A 523 -1.91 -13.89 -5.02
N ASN A 524 -1.28 -15.03 -5.25
CA ASN A 524 -0.47 -15.76 -4.29
C ASN A 524 1.03 -15.69 -4.62
N ASP A 525 1.57 -14.50 -4.89
CA ASP A 525 2.94 -14.36 -5.38
C ASP A 525 4.01 -14.62 -4.29
N GLN A 526 5.09 -15.32 -4.64
CA GLN A 526 6.29 -15.51 -3.82
C GLN A 526 7.24 -14.30 -3.87
N GLY A 527 7.03 -13.39 -4.82
CA GLY A 527 7.95 -12.28 -5.09
C GLY A 527 9.29 -12.76 -5.66
N SER A 528 10.37 -12.07 -5.32
CA SER A 528 11.73 -12.43 -5.75
C SER A 528 12.42 -13.42 -4.80
N ASN A 529 11.67 -14.23 -4.06
CA ASN A 529 12.19 -15.15 -3.06
C ASN A 529 12.15 -16.58 -3.59
N SER A 530 13.09 -17.45 -3.18
CA SER A 530 13.17 -18.84 -3.65
C SER A 530 12.21 -19.79 -2.91
N THR A 531 10.95 -19.38 -2.71
CA THR A 531 9.96 -20.03 -1.85
C THR A 531 8.80 -20.71 -2.60
N CYS A 532 8.94 -20.94 -3.91
CA CYS A 532 7.88 -21.49 -4.78
C CYS A 532 7.16 -22.71 -4.22
N SER A 533 7.86 -23.65 -3.57
CA SER A 533 7.25 -24.85 -3.00
C SER A 533 6.27 -24.55 -1.85
N VAL A 534 6.64 -23.70 -0.90
CA VAL A 534 5.76 -23.33 0.23
C VAL A 534 4.70 -22.33 -0.20
N THR A 535 4.97 -21.53 -1.23
CA THR A 535 3.96 -20.67 -1.86
C THR A 535 2.88 -21.50 -2.56
N ALA A 536 3.24 -22.59 -3.23
CA ALA A 536 2.25 -23.54 -3.78
C ALA A 536 1.39 -24.15 -2.66
N LEU A 537 1.96 -24.50 -1.51
CA LEU A 537 1.18 -24.94 -0.35
C LEU A 537 0.24 -23.84 0.18
N ARG A 538 0.68 -22.58 0.17
CA ARG A 538 -0.15 -21.42 0.52
C ARG A 538 -1.37 -21.32 -0.39
N GLY A 539 -1.17 -21.48 -1.70
CA GLY A 539 -2.25 -21.42 -2.68
C GLY A 539 -3.28 -22.52 -2.49
N ILE A 540 -2.86 -23.75 -2.16
CA ILE A 540 -3.77 -24.84 -1.79
C ILE A 540 -4.51 -24.52 -0.49
N ALA A 541 -3.79 -24.05 0.54
CA ALA A 541 -4.40 -23.70 1.82
C ALA A 541 -5.47 -22.60 1.65
N LEU A 542 -5.19 -21.54 0.90
CA LEU A 542 -6.16 -20.47 0.62
C LEU A 542 -7.39 -20.96 -0.16
N LYS A 543 -7.22 -21.96 -1.03
CA LYS A 543 -8.31 -22.51 -1.86
C LYS A 543 -9.23 -23.47 -1.11
N GLU A 544 -8.71 -24.17 -0.11
CA GLU A 544 -9.40 -25.32 0.50
C GLU A 544 -9.50 -25.27 2.02
N LYS A 545 -8.45 -24.78 2.70
CA LYS A 545 -8.31 -24.77 4.17
C LYS A 545 -7.82 -23.41 4.68
N PRO A 546 -8.49 -22.30 4.38
CA PRO A 546 -8.04 -20.97 4.77
C PRO A 546 -7.89 -20.82 6.30
N SER A 547 -8.59 -21.64 7.10
CA SER A 547 -8.43 -21.65 8.56
C SER A 547 -7.02 -22.00 9.03
N VAL A 548 -6.25 -22.76 8.23
CA VAL A 548 -4.86 -23.10 8.54
C VAL A 548 -3.97 -21.86 8.39
N VAL A 549 -4.18 -21.05 7.36
CA VAL A 549 -3.47 -19.77 7.16
C VAL A 549 -3.82 -18.80 8.28
N ALA A 550 -5.11 -18.70 8.62
CA ALA A 550 -5.60 -17.85 9.70
C ALA A 550 -5.00 -18.25 11.05
N LYS A 551 -5.01 -19.55 11.38
CA LYS A 551 -4.44 -20.09 12.62
C LYS A 551 -2.94 -19.80 12.72
N LEU A 552 -2.18 -20.05 11.66
CA LEU A 552 -0.74 -19.78 11.63
C LEU A 552 -0.45 -18.29 11.90
N ALA A 553 -1.17 -17.39 11.21
CA ALA A 553 -1.02 -15.96 11.39
C ALA A 553 -1.36 -15.54 12.83
N ALA A 554 -2.45 -16.04 13.39
CA ALA A 554 -2.88 -15.76 14.75
C ALA A 554 -1.91 -16.32 15.81
N ASP A 555 -1.45 -17.56 15.68
CA ASP A 555 -0.46 -18.17 16.58
C ASP A 555 0.83 -17.35 16.56
N PHE A 556 1.39 -17.09 15.37
CA PHE A 556 2.65 -16.39 15.27
C PHE A 556 2.54 -14.94 15.74
N ALA A 557 1.49 -14.20 15.36
CA ALA A 557 1.35 -12.80 15.75
C ALA A 557 1.15 -12.61 17.25
N ASN A 558 0.55 -13.59 17.94
CA ASN A 558 0.36 -13.57 19.37
C ASN A 558 1.57 -14.13 20.13
N ASP A 559 2.07 -15.30 19.75
CA ASP A 559 3.03 -16.06 20.54
C ASP A 559 4.46 -16.05 19.96
N GLY A 560 4.65 -15.60 18.72
CA GLY A 560 5.93 -15.68 17.99
C GLY A 560 6.34 -17.11 17.62
N GLN A 561 5.43 -18.06 17.81
CA GLN A 561 5.64 -19.48 17.59
C GLN A 561 4.31 -20.17 17.27
N PHE A 562 4.37 -21.37 16.72
CA PHE A 562 3.21 -22.21 16.50
C PHE A 562 3.57 -23.68 16.70
N GLU A 563 2.56 -24.53 16.92
CA GLU A 563 2.74 -25.96 17.15
C GLU A 563 2.32 -26.74 15.90
N THR A 564 3.16 -27.69 15.48
CA THR A 564 2.86 -28.64 14.39
C THR A 564 2.06 -29.84 14.89
N LEU A 565 1.49 -30.62 13.98
CA LEU A 565 0.73 -31.83 14.31
C LEU A 565 1.47 -32.80 15.26
N ASP A 566 2.80 -32.92 15.12
CA ASP A 566 3.63 -33.79 15.96
C ASP A 566 4.03 -33.17 17.32
N GLY A 567 3.48 -32.01 17.68
CA GLY A 567 3.77 -31.28 18.92
C GLY A 567 5.08 -30.47 18.87
N THR A 568 5.77 -30.40 17.74
CA THR A 568 6.97 -29.55 17.63
C THR A 568 6.57 -28.08 17.64
N THR A 569 7.15 -27.30 18.55
CA THR A 569 7.04 -25.84 18.53
C THR A 569 8.03 -25.24 17.53
N ILE A 570 7.52 -24.54 16.53
CA ILE A 570 8.30 -23.85 15.51
C ILE A 570 8.39 -22.36 15.88
N LYS A 571 9.62 -21.83 15.96
CA LYS A 571 9.92 -20.45 16.40
C LYS A 571 10.73 -19.69 15.34
N PRO A 572 10.11 -19.21 14.25
CA PRO A 572 10.79 -18.31 13.32
C PRO A 572 11.26 -17.02 14.03
N LYS A 573 12.36 -16.41 13.57
CA LYS A 573 12.76 -15.10 14.10
C LYS A 573 11.71 -14.03 13.75
N LEU A 574 11.31 -13.23 14.73
CA LEU A 574 10.26 -12.22 14.57
C LEU A 574 10.55 -11.23 13.42
N ASP A 575 11.78 -10.73 13.35
CA ASP A 575 12.17 -9.78 12.28
C ASP A 575 12.17 -10.42 10.88
N SER A 576 12.26 -11.75 10.81
CA SER A 576 12.19 -12.49 9.54
C SER A 576 10.79 -12.58 8.97
N VAL A 577 9.73 -12.38 9.76
CA VAL A 577 8.36 -12.36 9.24
C VAL A 577 7.82 -10.95 9.07
N ARG A 578 8.38 -9.97 9.80
CA ARG A 578 7.95 -8.56 9.74
C ARG A 578 8.13 -7.96 8.36
N VAL A 579 7.28 -6.98 8.05
CA VAL A 579 7.45 -6.13 6.88
C VAL A 579 8.78 -5.39 7.00
N ARG A 580 9.62 -5.47 5.96
CA ARG A 580 10.90 -4.76 5.93
C ARG A 580 10.67 -3.33 5.42
N PRO A 581 11.29 -2.31 6.03
CA PRO A 581 11.27 -0.95 5.49
C PRO A 581 11.71 -0.91 4.01
N GLY A 582 10.92 -0.27 3.15
CA GLY A 582 11.17 -0.14 1.71
C GLY A 582 10.99 -1.41 0.88
N SER A 583 10.49 -2.50 1.47
CA SER A 583 10.29 -3.76 0.75
C SER A 583 8.94 -3.82 0.02
N PRO A 584 8.78 -4.67 -1.01
CA PRO A 584 7.50 -4.84 -1.69
C PRO A 584 6.35 -5.23 -0.75
N GLU A 585 6.65 -5.88 0.39
CA GLU A 585 5.68 -6.27 1.41
C GLU A 585 4.99 -5.08 2.11
N GLU A 586 5.51 -3.85 2.00
CA GLU A 586 4.88 -2.63 2.53
C GLU A 586 3.65 -2.19 1.72
N THR A 587 3.59 -2.57 0.45
CA THR A 587 2.50 -2.14 -0.43
C THR A 587 1.37 -3.15 -0.42
N PHE A 588 0.17 -2.70 -0.06
CA PHE A 588 -1.02 -3.55 -0.05
C PHE A 588 -2.24 -2.87 -0.70
N PRO A 589 -3.00 -3.55 -1.59
CA PRO A 589 -2.76 -4.89 -2.15
C PRO A 589 -1.40 -5.03 -2.86
N PRO A 590 -0.76 -6.21 -2.85
CA PRO A 590 0.54 -6.37 -3.48
C PRO A 590 0.42 -6.15 -5.00
N LYS A 591 1.42 -5.49 -5.58
CA LYS A 591 1.54 -5.40 -7.04
C LYS A 591 1.69 -6.81 -7.64
N PRO A 592 1.26 -7.05 -8.89
CA PRO A 592 1.53 -8.32 -9.57
C PRO A 592 3.01 -8.71 -9.49
N GLY A 593 3.28 -9.90 -9.00
CA GLY A 593 4.64 -10.42 -8.83
C GLY A 593 5.38 -9.92 -7.58
N SER A 594 4.70 -9.18 -6.70
CA SER A 594 5.21 -8.84 -5.37
C SER A 594 4.57 -9.73 -4.31
N ARG A 595 5.37 -10.15 -3.33
CA ARG A 595 4.86 -10.87 -2.15
C ARG A 595 4.23 -9.88 -1.17
N SER A 596 3.13 -10.31 -0.54
CA SER A 596 2.50 -9.58 0.57
C SER A 596 3.17 -9.89 1.93
N ALA A 597 2.86 -9.12 2.96
CA ALA A 597 3.34 -9.40 4.32
C ALA A 597 2.85 -10.77 4.84
N LEU A 598 1.56 -11.08 4.68
CA LEU A 598 1.02 -12.39 5.06
C LEU A 598 1.69 -13.53 4.29
N GLY A 599 1.96 -13.30 3.00
CA GLY A 599 2.68 -14.26 2.18
C GLY A 599 4.08 -14.54 2.71
N LYS A 600 4.81 -13.48 3.10
CA LYS A 600 6.11 -13.60 3.76
C LYS A 600 6.02 -14.37 5.07
N LEU A 601 5.06 -14.03 5.94
CA LEU A 601 4.83 -14.73 7.22
C LEU A 601 4.63 -16.23 6.98
N TRP A 602 3.75 -16.60 6.04
CA TRP A 602 3.50 -18.00 5.69
C TRP A 602 4.77 -18.69 5.18
N ASP A 603 5.46 -18.12 4.20
CA ASP A 603 6.60 -18.77 3.55
C ASP A 603 7.72 -19.04 4.57
N VAL A 604 8.04 -18.05 5.41
CA VAL A 604 9.07 -18.17 6.46
C VAL A 604 8.67 -19.22 7.49
N CYS A 605 7.41 -19.23 7.94
CA CYS A 605 6.92 -20.23 8.89
C CYS A 605 6.94 -21.65 8.30
N ALA A 606 6.41 -21.82 7.09
CA ALA A 606 6.31 -23.11 6.42
C ALA A 606 7.69 -23.73 6.14
N VAL A 607 8.67 -22.91 5.75
CA VAL A 607 10.06 -23.38 5.62
C VAL A 607 10.61 -23.85 6.97
N ASN A 608 10.37 -23.09 8.04
CA ASN A 608 10.87 -23.42 9.37
C ASN A 608 10.25 -24.69 9.97
N ILE A 609 9.07 -25.14 9.51
CA ILE A 609 8.52 -26.46 9.86
C ILE A 609 9.51 -27.57 9.50
N SER A 610 10.08 -27.54 8.29
CA SER A 610 11.10 -28.52 7.90
C SER A 610 12.43 -28.22 8.60
N MET A 611 12.91 -26.98 8.56
CA MET A 611 14.25 -26.65 9.07
C MET A 611 14.41 -26.97 10.56
N GLN A 612 13.48 -26.54 11.41
CA GLN A 612 13.60 -26.73 12.87
C GLN A 612 13.35 -28.19 13.30
N ARG A 613 12.86 -29.05 12.39
CA ARG A 613 12.69 -30.49 12.63
C ARG A 613 13.85 -31.32 12.08
N ASP A 614 14.65 -30.78 11.15
CA ASP A 614 15.82 -31.44 10.60
C ASP A 614 16.91 -31.66 11.68
N THR A 615 17.54 -32.84 11.65
CA THR A 615 18.71 -33.19 12.49
C THR A 615 20.01 -33.22 11.69
N THR A 616 19.97 -32.74 10.45
CA THR A 616 21.12 -32.68 9.54
C THR A 616 20.98 -31.44 8.68
N ASP A 617 22.02 -30.62 8.64
CA ASP A 617 22.02 -29.40 7.85
C ASP A 617 22.16 -29.70 6.34
N PRO A 618 21.91 -28.73 5.43
CA PRO A 618 22.07 -28.90 3.99
C PRO A 618 23.47 -29.32 3.51
N LEU A 619 24.49 -29.23 4.38
CA LEU A 619 25.87 -29.63 4.10
C LEU A 619 26.15 -31.08 4.56
N GLY A 620 25.15 -31.77 5.15
CA GLY A 620 25.27 -33.13 5.64
C GLY A 620 25.81 -33.24 7.07
N SER A 621 25.98 -32.11 7.78
CA SER A 621 26.46 -32.13 9.17
C SER A 621 25.29 -32.40 10.12
N VAL A 622 25.47 -33.33 11.05
CA VAL A 622 24.48 -33.58 12.11
C VAL A 622 24.32 -32.32 12.97
N CYS A 623 23.08 -31.98 13.29
CA CYS A 623 22.73 -30.90 14.20
C CYS A 623 21.58 -31.32 15.13
N GLY A 624 21.40 -30.60 16.24
CA GLY A 624 20.28 -30.85 17.14
C GLY A 624 18.95 -30.45 16.51
N LYS A 625 17.85 -31.12 16.88
CA LYS A 625 16.49 -30.66 16.53
C LYS A 625 16.31 -29.22 17.04
N GLY A 626 15.78 -28.33 16.20
CA GLY A 626 15.63 -26.90 16.48
C GLY A 626 16.88 -26.05 16.25
N ALA A 627 18.03 -26.66 15.91
CA ALA A 627 19.26 -25.90 15.65
C ALA A 627 19.21 -25.10 14.34
N MET A 628 18.43 -25.56 13.37
CA MET A 628 18.34 -24.97 12.03
C MET A 628 17.19 -23.98 11.94
N CYS A 629 17.42 -22.80 11.38
CA CYS A 629 16.41 -21.76 11.18
C CYS A 629 16.52 -21.18 9.77
N TYR A 630 15.38 -20.91 9.14
CA TYR A 630 15.31 -20.04 7.97
C TYR A 630 14.94 -18.63 8.41
N GLU A 631 15.66 -17.64 7.90
CA GLU A 631 15.39 -16.23 8.16
C GLU A 631 15.43 -15.40 6.87
N GLU A 632 14.78 -14.25 6.91
CA GLU A 632 14.85 -13.26 5.84
C GLU A 632 15.23 -11.90 6.44
N VAL A 633 16.43 -11.42 6.13
CA VAL A 633 16.98 -10.13 6.57
C VAL A 633 16.94 -9.10 5.44
N ALA A 634 17.34 -7.86 5.70
CA ALA A 634 17.47 -6.86 4.63
C ALA A 634 18.55 -7.31 3.61
N PRO A 635 18.28 -7.26 2.30
CA PRO A 635 19.27 -7.51 1.25
C PRO A 635 20.50 -6.60 1.41
N THR A 636 21.70 -7.16 1.28
CA THR A 636 22.95 -6.37 1.28
C THR A 636 23.39 -5.95 -0.13
N GLY A 637 22.65 -6.34 -1.18
CA GLY A 637 22.97 -6.02 -2.56
C GLY A 637 21.96 -6.59 -3.56
N ARG A 638 22.15 -6.29 -4.85
CA ARG A 638 21.20 -6.67 -5.91
C ARG A 638 21.03 -8.18 -6.10
N SER A 639 22.08 -8.95 -5.84
CA SER A 639 22.07 -10.42 -5.96
C SER A 639 21.67 -11.14 -4.67
N ASP A 640 21.44 -10.39 -3.59
CA ASP A 640 21.07 -10.93 -2.30
C ASP A 640 19.56 -10.80 -2.11
N SER A 641 18.84 -11.90 -1.92
CA SER A 641 17.41 -11.89 -1.59
C SER A 641 17.13 -11.52 -0.13
N GLY A 642 18.17 -11.59 0.72
CA GLY A 642 18.05 -11.53 2.18
C GLY A 642 17.70 -12.87 2.83
N ALA A 643 17.42 -13.93 2.07
CA ALA A 643 17.11 -15.26 2.59
C ALA A 643 18.37 -15.98 3.10
N ARG A 644 18.29 -16.62 4.27
CA ARG A 644 19.41 -17.34 4.91
C ARG A 644 18.94 -18.63 5.57
N LEU A 645 19.82 -19.63 5.57
CA LEU A 645 19.76 -20.75 6.52
C LEU A 645 20.82 -20.55 7.60
N ILE A 646 20.38 -20.59 8.86
CA ILE A 646 21.22 -20.48 10.04
C ILE A 646 21.25 -21.81 10.76
N ARG A 647 22.45 -22.23 11.19
CA ARG A 647 22.64 -23.29 12.17
C ARG A 647 23.10 -22.68 13.49
N THR A 648 22.40 -22.99 14.56
CA THR A 648 22.81 -22.67 15.93
C THR A 648 23.61 -23.86 16.48
N ASN A 649 24.88 -23.63 16.81
CA ASN A 649 25.72 -24.66 17.41
C ASN A 649 25.34 -24.88 18.90
N SER A 650 25.86 -25.94 19.52
CA SER A 650 25.56 -26.27 20.92
C SER A 650 26.01 -25.22 21.94
N ASP A 651 26.97 -24.36 21.56
CA ASP A 651 27.43 -23.22 22.36
C ASP A 651 26.57 -21.95 22.19
N GLY A 652 25.51 -22.03 21.37
CA GLY A 652 24.62 -20.91 21.05
C GLY A 652 25.12 -20.01 19.92
N SER A 653 26.32 -20.23 19.36
CA SER A 653 26.81 -19.47 18.22
C SER A 653 26.00 -19.76 16.96
N GLN A 654 25.71 -18.73 16.17
CA GLN A 654 24.95 -18.84 14.92
C GLN A 654 25.90 -18.82 13.72
N LEU A 655 25.75 -19.82 12.85
CA LEU A 655 26.47 -19.94 11.59
C LEU A 655 25.49 -19.76 10.44
N VAL A 656 25.67 -18.70 9.65
CA VAL A 656 25.02 -18.58 8.34
C VAL A 656 25.65 -19.63 7.43
N LEU A 657 24.83 -20.50 6.85
CA LEU A 657 25.29 -21.50 5.90
C LEU A 657 25.48 -20.83 4.54
N TYR A 658 26.58 -21.16 3.87
CA TYR A 658 26.91 -20.65 2.54
C TYR A 658 26.89 -21.79 1.52
N SER A 659 26.43 -21.49 0.31
CA SER A 659 26.62 -22.37 -0.84
C SER A 659 27.82 -21.88 -1.65
N SER A 660 28.75 -22.78 -1.97
CA SER A 660 29.86 -22.47 -2.88
C SER A 660 29.41 -22.60 -4.34
N LYS A 661 28.39 -21.84 -4.74
CA LYS A 661 28.06 -21.72 -6.17
C LYS A 661 29.08 -20.78 -6.79
N ASN A 662 29.85 -21.27 -7.76
CA ASN A 662 30.80 -20.49 -8.56
C ASN A 662 31.94 -19.83 -7.76
N GLY A 663 32.40 -20.46 -6.67
CA GLY A 663 33.55 -19.97 -5.89
C GLY A 663 33.31 -18.69 -5.07
N THR A 664 32.11 -18.11 -5.12
CA THR A 664 31.71 -16.99 -4.26
C THR A 664 30.86 -17.53 -3.12
N ALA A 665 31.21 -17.20 -1.87
CA ALA A 665 30.43 -17.59 -0.70
C ALA A 665 29.12 -16.79 -0.68
N ASN A 666 28.08 -17.32 -1.32
CA ASN A 666 26.73 -16.77 -1.23
C ASN A 666 25.96 -17.47 -0.11
N PRO A 667 25.24 -16.72 0.75
CA PRO A 667 24.39 -17.34 1.75
C PRO A 667 23.43 -18.34 1.10
N TYR A 668 23.13 -19.42 1.83
CA TYR A 668 22.21 -20.43 1.36
C TYR A 668 20.79 -19.84 1.33
N ASP A 669 20.38 -19.34 0.16
CA ASP A 669 19.14 -18.58 -0.07
C ASP A 669 17.97 -19.43 -0.58
N SER A 670 18.24 -20.69 -0.94
CA SER A 670 17.23 -21.68 -1.30
C SER A 670 16.92 -22.55 -0.08
N PRO A 671 15.70 -22.55 0.46
CA PRO A 671 15.41 -23.30 1.69
C PRO A 671 15.44 -24.83 1.55
N ARG A 672 15.77 -25.38 0.37
CA ARG A 672 15.77 -26.83 0.06
C ARG A 672 14.46 -27.55 0.35
N VAL A 673 13.35 -26.85 0.59
CA VAL A 673 12.01 -27.42 0.76
C VAL A 673 11.30 -27.73 -0.56
N GLY A 674 12.06 -27.85 -1.66
CA GLY A 674 11.54 -28.27 -2.97
C GLY A 674 11.39 -29.80 -3.09
N PHE A 675 11.91 -30.55 -2.12
CA PHE A 675 11.78 -32.00 -2.09
C PHE A 675 10.32 -32.43 -1.86
N PRO A 676 9.77 -33.34 -2.67
CA PRO A 676 8.38 -33.77 -2.51
C PRO A 676 8.06 -34.30 -1.10
N SER A 677 8.97 -35.08 -0.48
CA SER A 677 8.74 -35.60 0.87
C SER A 677 8.57 -34.48 1.91
N ARG A 678 9.39 -33.42 1.83
CA ARG A 678 9.34 -32.26 2.72
C ARG A 678 8.09 -31.42 2.49
N ILE A 679 7.66 -31.28 1.24
CA ILE A 679 6.44 -30.54 0.90
C ILE A 679 5.22 -31.22 1.52
N ALA A 680 5.12 -32.55 1.43
CA ALA A 680 4.02 -33.26 2.08
C ALA A 680 4.14 -33.29 3.60
N ASP A 681 5.35 -33.39 4.16
CA ASP A 681 5.53 -33.30 5.61
C ASP A 681 5.09 -31.92 6.14
N ILE A 682 5.52 -30.82 5.49
CA ILE A 682 5.06 -29.46 5.83
C ILE A 682 3.54 -29.38 5.77
N TRP A 683 2.93 -29.83 4.67
CA TRP A 683 1.47 -29.84 4.53
C TRP A 683 0.79 -30.66 5.63
N ASN A 684 1.30 -31.84 5.95
CA ASN A 684 0.75 -32.71 6.97
C ASN A 684 0.86 -32.09 8.36
N GLN A 685 2.01 -31.51 8.70
CA GLN A 685 2.22 -30.83 9.97
C GLN A 685 1.30 -29.62 10.15
N MET A 686 0.96 -28.91 9.08
CA MET A 686 0.08 -27.74 9.13
C MET A 686 -1.41 -28.10 9.15
N THR A 687 -1.80 -29.15 8.43
CA THR A 687 -3.22 -29.40 8.11
C THR A 687 -3.79 -30.70 8.67
N GLY A 688 -2.94 -31.63 9.11
CA GLY A 688 -3.33 -33.01 9.41
C GLY A 688 -3.50 -33.91 8.19
N ASP A 689 -3.52 -33.36 6.98
CA ASP A 689 -3.85 -34.11 5.76
C ASP A 689 -2.60 -34.60 5.02
N LYS A 690 -2.80 -35.55 4.10
CA LYS A 690 -1.78 -35.95 3.14
C LYS A 690 -1.97 -35.19 1.83
N LEU A 691 -0.92 -35.10 1.03
CA LEU A 691 -0.99 -34.59 -0.35
C LEU A 691 -1.28 -35.69 -1.37
N THR A 692 -1.78 -36.86 -0.95
CA THR A 692 -2.01 -38.02 -1.82
C THR A 692 -2.70 -37.62 -3.14
N ASP A 693 -2.10 -38.03 -4.27
CA ASP A 693 -2.54 -37.73 -5.63
C ASP A 693 -2.46 -36.23 -6.06
N ARG A 694 -1.85 -35.36 -5.26
CA ARG A 694 -1.78 -33.92 -5.55
C ARG A 694 -0.45 -33.47 -6.11
N PHE A 695 0.65 -34.13 -5.76
CA PHE A 695 1.95 -33.79 -6.33
C PHE A 695 2.20 -34.62 -7.60
N LEU A 696 2.28 -33.97 -8.74
CA LEU A 696 2.49 -34.60 -10.04
C LEU A 696 3.90 -34.27 -10.53
N VAL A 697 4.68 -35.30 -10.83
CA VAL A 697 6.00 -35.13 -11.47
C VAL A 697 6.11 -36.04 -12.66
N HIS A 698 6.90 -35.65 -13.65
CA HIS A 698 7.23 -36.53 -14.75
C HIS A 698 8.07 -37.73 -14.28
N GLN A 699 7.92 -38.90 -14.90
CA GLN A 699 8.62 -40.13 -14.53
C GLN A 699 10.16 -40.00 -14.50
N ASN A 700 10.72 -39.15 -15.36
CA ASN A 700 12.17 -38.92 -15.44
C ASN A 700 12.71 -37.96 -14.38
N ARG A 701 11.83 -37.36 -13.56
CA ARG A 701 12.24 -36.46 -12.49
C ARG A 701 12.57 -37.26 -11.24
N TRP A 702 13.66 -36.83 -10.60
CA TRP A 702 14.09 -37.40 -9.34
C TRP A 702 13.16 -36.98 -8.20
N VAL A 703 12.91 -37.91 -7.28
CA VAL A 703 12.21 -37.69 -6.01
C VAL A 703 13.09 -38.27 -4.91
N ASP A 704 13.10 -37.64 -3.74
CA ASP A 704 14.05 -37.90 -2.67
C ASP A 704 13.79 -39.20 -1.90
N ASN A 705 12.54 -39.64 -1.86
CA ASN A 705 12.15 -40.93 -1.30
C ASN A 705 10.94 -41.46 -2.07
N GLU A 706 11.10 -42.48 -2.91
CA GLU A 706 10.01 -42.99 -3.76
C GLU A 706 8.83 -43.56 -2.95
N THR A 707 9.11 -44.21 -1.81
CA THR A 707 8.08 -44.76 -0.93
C THR A 707 7.29 -43.63 -0.27
N THR A 708 7.97 -42.68 0.38
CA THR A 708 7.32 -41.52 0.99
C THR A 708 6.56 -40.70 -0.05
N PHE A 709 7.14 -40.53 -1.24
CA PHE A 709 6.48 -39.88 -2.37
C PHE A 709 5.17 -40.56 -2.73
N LYS A 710 5.18 -41.89 -2.90
CA LYS A 710 3.99 -42.67 -3.24
C LYS A 710 2.94 -42.64 -2.12
N ASP A 711 3.37 -42.73 -0.86
CA ASP A 711 2.46 -42.93 0.27
C ASP A 711 1.87 -41.63 0.83
N LEU A 712 2.59 -40.51 0.69
CA LEU A 712 2.21 -39.23 1.31
C LEU A 712 2.01 -38.09 0.32
N VAL A 713 2.58 -38.17 -0.90
CA VAL A 713 2.81 -36.98 -1.72
C VAL A 713 2.12 -37.01 -3.08
N GLY A 714 2.29 -38.05 -3.90
CA GLY A 714 2.06 -37.87 -5.32
C GLY A 714 2.27 -39.07 -6.23
N ALA A 715 2.16 -38.81 -7.52
CA ALA A 715 2.28 -39.82 -8.57
C ALA A 715 3.24 -39.36 -9.67
N LYS A 716 4.13 -40.26 -10.10
CA LYS A 716 4.96 -40.10 -11.29
C LYS A 716 4.09 -40.34 -12.53
N GLN A 717 4.10 -39.40 -13.47
CA GLN A 717 3.35 -39.46 -14.72
C GLN A 717 4.26 -39.95 -15.84
N LYS A 718 3.88 -41.06 -16.47
CA LYS A 718 4.66 -41.71 -17.54
C LYS A 718 4.19 -41.34 -18.94
N SER A 719 3.00 -40.77 -19.04
CA SER A 719 2.37 -40.37 -20.29
C SER A 719 1.41 -39.21 -20.07
N VAL A 720 1.02 -38.58 -21.18
CA VAL A 720 -0.04 -37.57 -21.21
C VAL A 720 -1.37 -38.13 -20.72
N GLN A 721 -1.68 -39.39 -21.03
CA GLN A 721 -2.92 -40.06 -20.61
C GLN A 721 -2.96 -40.31 -19.10
N GLU A 722 -1.84 -40.67 -18.48
CA GLU A 722 -1.77 -40.80 -17.02
C GLU A 722 -1.94 -39.44 -16.34
N LEU A 723 -1.28 -38.39 -16.87
CA LEU A 723 -1.44 -37.02 -16.37
C LEU A 723 -2.90 -36.57 -16.47
N GLU A 724 -3.57 -36.83 -17.60
CA GLU A 724 -4.98 -36.53 -17.79
C GLU A 724 -5.87 -37.22 -16.75
N ALA A 725 -5.67 -38.52 -16.54
CA ALA A 725 -6.44 -39.29 -15.56
C ALA A 725 -6.28 -38.72 -14.14
N MET A 726 -5.07 -38.24 -13.80
CA MET A 726 -4.80 -37.60 -12.51
C MET A 726 -5.42 -36.21 -12.38
N LEU A 727 -5.48 -35.42 -13.45
CA LEU A 727 -6.14 -34.11 -13.45
C LEU A 727 -7.67 -34.24 -13.35
N LEU A 728 -8.25 -35.29 -13.94
CA LEU A 728 -9.68 -35.62 -13.81
C LEU A 728 -10.04 -36.19 -12.43
N LYS A 729 -9.05 -36.66 -11.67
CA LYS A 729 -9.26 -37.20 -10.33
C LYS A 729 -9.51 -36.05 -9.35
N ASN A 730 -10.65 -36.11 -8.67
CA ASN A 730 -11.08 -35.32 -7.51
C ASN A 730 -11.17 -33.78 -7.63
N ASP A 731 -10.90 -33.17 -8.78
CA ASP A 731 -10.98 -31.71 -9.04
C ASP A 731 -10.16 -30.84 -8.05
N LEU A 732 -9.24 -31.45 -7.29
CA LEU A 732 -8.40 -30.73 -6.36
C LEU A 732 -7.20 -30.12 -7.09
N PRO A 733 -6.75 -28.90 -6.71
CA PRO A 733 -5.48 -28.34 -7.14
C PRO A 733 -4.32 -29.33 -7.01
N LYS A 734 -3.47 -29.36 -8.04
CA LYS A 734 -2.31 -30.25 -8.13
C LYS A 734 -1.03 -29.42 -8.10
N ILE A 735 -0.05 -29.82 -7.29
CA ILE A 735 1.31 -29.27 -7.33
C ILE A 735 2.06 -29.98 -8.44
N THR A 736 2.77 -29.24 -9.27
CA THR A 736 3.65 -29.82 -10.28
C THR A 736 5.00 -29.13 -10.29
N GLN A 737 6.01 -29.87 -10.75
CA GLN A 737 7.37 -29.38 -10.91
C GLN A 737 7.75 -29.44 -12.39
N GLY A 738 8.29 -28.34 -12.91
CA GLY A 738 8.66 -28.27 -14.31
C GLY A 738 9.52 -27.05 -14.66
N ASN A 739 9.93 -26.99 -15.92
CA ASN A 739 10.62 -25.83 -16.48
C ASN A 739 9.61 -24.76 -16.94
N THR A 740 9.71 -23.55 -16.40
CA THR A 740 8.82 -22.42 -16.72
C THR A 740 8.98 -21.85 -18.12
N GLY A 741 10.00 -22.26 -18.88
CA GLY A 741 10.30 -21.73 -20.21
C GLY A 741 9.15 -21.94 -21.19
N VAL A 742 8.38 -23.02 -21.05
CA VAL A 742 7.17 -23.24 -21.86
C VAL A 742 6.03 -22.29 -21.42
N LEU A 743 5.85 -22.03 -20.12
CA LEU A 743 4.86 -21.07 -19.62
C LEU A 743 5.20 -19.64 -20.08
N GLU A 744 6.46 -19.25 -19.93
CA GLU A 744 6.96 -17.95 -20.37
C GLU A 744 6.88 -17.82 -21.90
N TYR A 745 7.15 -18.89 -22.64
CA TYR A 745 6.99 -18.91 -24.09
C TYR A 745 5.56 -18.54 -24.48
N ARG A 746 4.57 -19.22 -23.87
CA ARG A 746 3.15 -19.04 -24.15
C ARG A 746 2.66 -17.65 -23.76
N TYR A 747 3.16 -17.10 -22.66
CA TYR A 747 2.93 -15.70 -22.31
C TYR A 747 3.49 -14.73 -23.37
N ARG A 748 4.73 -14.92 -23.83
CA ARG A 748 5.33 -14.07 -24.87
C ARG A 748 4.56 -14.18 -26.20
N GLN A 749 4.03 -15.36 -26.53
CA GLN A 749 3.12 -15.54 -27.67
C GLN A 749 1.83 -14.75 -27.49
N GLN A 750 1.25 -14.73 -26.29
CA GLN A 750 0.07 -13.95 -25.97
C GLN A 750 0.31 -12.45 -26.17
N VAL A 751 1.46 -11.94 -25.71
CA VAL A 751 1.86 -10.54 -25.93
C VAL A 751 2.01 -10.25 -27.42
N ALA A 752 2.66 -11.13 -28.19
CA ALA A 752 2.80 -10.96 -29.64
C ALA A 752 1.45 -10.86 -30.35
N ILE A 753 0.48 -11.72 -30.01
CA ILE A 753 -0.89 -11.67 -30.56
C ILE A 753 -1.56 -10.32 -30.24
N ASN A 754 -1.45 -9.85 -28.99
CA ASN A 754 -2.03 -8.57 -28.57
C ASN A 754 -1.42 -7.38 -29.32
N GLU A 755 -0.16 -7.49 -29.73
CA GLU A 755 0.56 -6.48 -30.52
C GLU A 755 0.39 -6.65 -32.04
N GLY A 756 -0.40 -7.63 -32.50
CA GLY A 756 -0.57 -7.93 -33.92
C GLY A 756 0.67 -8.52 -34.60
N LYS A 757 1.58 -9.12 -33.81
CA LYS A 757 2.79 -9.80 -34.28
C LYS A 757 2.54 -11.31 -34.40
N ASP A 758 3.39 -11.99 -35.18
CA ASP A 758 3.34 -13.44 -35.30
C ASP A 758 3.81 -14.13 -33.99
N PRO A 759 2.94 -14.87 -33.27
CA PRO A 759 3.34 -15.59 -32.07
C PRO A 759 4.38 -16.69 -32.33
N ASN A 760 4.51 -17.19 -33.56
CA ASN A 760 5.50 -18.23 -33.88
C ASN A 760 6.93 -17.66 -34.01
N ALA A 761 7.06 -16.34 -34.21
CA ALA A 761 8.35 -15.66 -34.27
C ALA A 761 8.95 -15.37 -32.89
N VAL A 762 8.21 -15.63 -31.81
CA VAL A 762 8.70 -15.49 -30.44
C VAL A 762 9.76 -16.55 -30.18
N ALA A 763 10.91 -16.15 -29.63
CA ALA A 763 11.95 -17.09 -29.20
C ALA A 763 11.51 -17.83 -27.92
N LYS A 764 11.69 -19.15 -27.87
CA LYS A 764 11.44 -19.97 -26.68
C LYS A 764 12.48 -19.65 -25.61
N PRO A 765 12.09 -19.12 -24.44
CA PRO A 765 13.02 -18.87 -23.34
C PRO A 765 13.47 -20.19 -22.70
N THR A 766 14.68 -20.19 -22.14
CA THR A 766 15.26 -21.36 -21.44
C THR A 766 14.46 -21.76 -20.21
N GLY A 767 13.86 -20.77 -19.53
CA GLY A 767 13.14 -20.94 -18.27
C GLY A 767 14.02 -21.44 -17.12
N GLY A 768 13.37 -21.74 -16.00
CA GLY A 768 13.99 -22.30 -14.80
C GLY A 768 13.13 -23.36 -14.13
N GLU A 769 13.75 -24.17 -13.28
CA GLU A 769 13.06 -25.14 -12.44
C GLU A 769 12.14 -24.43 -11.44
N HIS A 770 10.87 -24.84 -11.40
CA HIS A 770 9.85 -24.18 -10.59
C HIS A 770 8.77 -25.16 -10.12
N LEU A 771 8.10 -24.80 -9.01
CA LEU A 771 6.90 -25.47 -8.54
C LEU A 771 5.72 -24.52 -8.66
N PHE A 772 4.62 -25.02 -9.23
CA PHE A 772 3.42 -24.24 -9.48
C PHE A 772 2.17 -25.10 -9.29
N LEU A 773 1.00 -24.46 -9.27
CA LEU A 773 -0.28 -25.11 -9.08
C LEU A 773 -1.04 -25.25 -10.39
N VAL A 774 -1.47 -26.47 -10.72
CA VAL A 774 -2.54 -26.70 -11.70
C VAL A 774 -3.86 -26.62 -10.96
N THR A 775 -4.65 -25.58 -11.26
CA THR A 775 -5.86 -25.22 -10.50
C THR A 775 -7.16 -25.61 -11.20
N GLY A 776 -7.07 -26.11 -12.42
CA GLY A 776 -8.23 -26.57 -13.19
C GLY A 776 -7.81 -27.29 -14.47
N TYR A 777 -8.70 -28.13 -14.98
CA TYR A 777 -8.51 -28.85 -16.24
C TYR A 777 -9.84 -28.93 -17.02
N ASP A 778 -9.81 -28.49 -18.28
CA ASP A 778 -10.94 -28.61 -19.19
C ASP A 778 -10.70 -29.81 -20.12
N ALA A 779 -11.43 -30.90 -19.85
CA ALA A 779 -11.34 -32.14 -20.58
C ALA A 779 -11.77 -32.03 -22.06
N ALA A 780 -12.65 -31.08 -22.40
CA ALA A 780 -13.15 -30.90 -23.76
C ALA A 780 -12.11 -30.19 -24.64
N SER A 781 -11.48 -29.14 -24.11
CA SER A 781 -10.43 -28.41 -24.84
C SER A 781 -9.01 -28.92 -24.60
N LYS A 782 -8.83 -29.84 -23.64
CA LYS A 782 -7.53 -30.32 -23.16
C LYS A 782 -6.63 -29.17 -22.68
N THR A 783 -7.21 -28.13 -22.07
CA THR A 783 -6.47 -26.98 -21.52
C THR A 783 -6.41 -27.02 -20.01
N VAL A 784 -5.36 -26.45 -19.43
CA VAL A 784 -5.14 -26.40 -17.98
C VAL A 784 -5.10 -24.96 -17.47
N SER A 785 -5.56 -24.75 -16.25
CA SER A 785 -5.32 -23.52 -15.49
C SER A 785 -4.08 -23.71 -14.62
N VAL A 786 -3.18 -22.74 -14.65
CA VAL A 786 -1.92 -22.72 -13.88
C VAL A 786 -1.85 -21.42 -13.10
N ASP A 787 -1.62 -21.54 -11.79
CA ASP A 787 -1.14 -20.46 -10.94
C ASP A 787 0.37 -20.66 -10.77
N ASN A 788 1.14 -19.76 -11.39
CA ASN A 788 2.59 -19.84 -11.43
C ASN A 788 3.24 -19.32 -10.14
N SER A 789 2.48 -18.75 -9.19
CA SER A 789 2.95 -18.32 -7.86
C SER A 789 4.11 -17.32 -7.85
N TRP A 790 4.54 -16.81 -9.01
CA TRP A 790 5.61 -15.82 -9.12
C TRP A 790 5.09 -14.46 -9.57
N ASN A 791 4.21 -14.45 -10.58
CA ASN A 791 3.56 -13.25 -11.08
C ASN A 791 2.31 -13.66 -11.87
N PRO A 792 1.13 -13.10 -11.57
CA PRO A 792 -0.14 -13.51 -12.17
C PRO A 792 -0.22 -13.23 -13.67
N LEU A 793 0.72 -12.45 -14.23
CA LEU A 793 0.83 -12.30 -15.68
C LEU A 793 1.18 -13.61 -16.40
N TYR A 794 1.83 -14.55 -15.71
CA TYR A 794 2.14 -15.88 -16.23
C TYR A 794 1.10 -16.93 -15.85
N ASP A 795 0.07 -16.55 -15.10
CA ASP A 795 -1.04 -17.44 -14.82
C ASP A 795 -1.82 -17.68 -16.11
N VAL A 796 -2.17 -18.93 -16.32
CA VAL A 796 -2.97 -19.33 -17.48
C VAL A 796 -4.29 -19.90 -17.01
N GLN A 797 -5.31 -19.70 -17.82
CA GLN A 797 -6.67 -20.14 -17.54
C GLN A 797 -7.05 -21.22 -18.55
N THR A 798 -7.96 -22.11 -18.19
CA THR A 798 -8.62 -22.97 -19.17
C THR A 798 -9.42 -22.14 -20.17
N LYS A 799 -9.74 -22.75 -21.32
CA LYS A 799 -10.64 -22.16 -22.31
C LYS A 799 -12.02 -21.86 -21.73
N ALA A 800 -12.55 -22.73 -20.88
CA ALA A 800 -13.82 -22.53 -20.20
C ALA A 800 -13.80 -21.32 -19.26
N GLU A 801 -12.73 -21.15 -18.46
CA GLU A 801 -12.57 -19.99 -17.59
C GLU A 801 -12.42 -18.68 -18.36
N ALA A 802 -11.61 -18.68 -19.42
CA ALA A 802 -11.47 -17.52 -20.29
C ALA A 802 -12.80 -17.13 -20.93
N ALA A 803 -13.60 -18.11 -21.36
CA ALA A 803 -14.94 -17.89 -21.90
C ALA A 803 -15.91 -17.30 -20.85
N ALA A 804 -15.88 -17.82 -19.62
CA ALA A 804 -16.69 -17.28 -18.51
C ALA A 804 -16.31 -15.83 -18.16
N GLN A 805 -15.07 -15.42 -18.43
CA GLN A 805 -14.59 -14.04 -18.28
C GLN A 805 -14.85 -13.15 -19.51
N GLY A 806 -15.51 -13.67 -20.55
CA GLY A 806 -15.77 -12.93 -21.78
C GLY A 806 -14.52 -12.62 -22.61
N LYS A 807 -13.42 -13.37 -22.44
CA LYS A 807 -12.19 -13.19 -23.22
C LYS A 807 -12.39 -13.67 -24.65
N ASP A 808 -11.74 -13.00 -25.60
CA ASP A 808 -11.66 -13.45 -26.99
C ASP A 808 -10.79 -14.71 -27.07
N LEU A 809 -11.43 -15.86 -27.21
CA LEU A 809 -10.77 -17.16 -27.26
C LEU A 809 -9.83 -17.32 -28.46
N ASN A 810 -10.03 -16.54 -29.54
CA ASN A 810 -9.14 -16.56 -30.71
C ASN A 810 -7.88 -15.74 -30.48
N LYS A 811 -7.90 -14.84 -29.50
CA LYS A 811 -6.75 -14.02 -29.09
C LYS A 811 -6.17 -14.49 -27.77
N THR A 812 -6.59 -15.63 -27.23
CA THR A 812 -6.08 -16.15 -25.96
C THR A 812 -5.19 -17.37 -26.21
N VAL A 813 -3.97 -17.35 -25.68
CA VAL A 813 -3.04 -18.47 -25.66
C VAL A 813 -3.33 -19.32 -24.44
N PHE A 814 -3.53 -20.62 -24.67
CA PHE A 814 -3.80 -21.59 -23.62
C PHE A 814 -2.60 -22.51 -23.43
N ILE A 815 -2.47 -23.07 -22.22
CA ILE A 815 -1.58 -24.21 -21.97
C ILE A 815 -2.40 -25.47 -22.20
N THR A 816 -1.99 -26.27 -23.17
CA THR A 816 -2.57 -27.59 -23.41
C THR A 816 -2.04 -28.61 -22.42
N LEU A 817 -2.72 -29.75 -22.31
CA LEU A 817 -2.24 -30.89 -21.54
C LEU A 817 -0.85 -31.36 -22.01
N ASN A 818 -0.58 -31.32 -23.32
CA ASN A 818 0.74 -31.65 -23.87
C ASN A 818 1.80 -30.63 -23.45
N ASP A 819 1.47 -29.33 -23.45
CA ASP A 819 2.39 -28.29 -22.96
C ASP A 819 2.73 -28.51 -21.49
N LEU A 820 1.74 -28.84 -20.66
CA LEU A 820 1.97 -29.15 -19.25
C LEU A 820 2.87 -30.38 -19.08
N TYR A 821 2.64 -31.44 -19.86
CA TYR A 821 3.50 -32.61 -19.85
C TYR A 821 4.92 -32.28 -20.32
N GLU A 822 5.07 -31.40 -21.32
CA GLU A 822 6.36 -30.88 -21.79
C GLU A 822 7.08 -30.09 -20.68
N VAL A 823 6.38 -29.18 -19.99
CA VAL A 823 6.88 -28.45 -18.81
C VAL A 823 7.42 -29.43 -17.76
N MET A 824 6.66 -30.49 -17.48
CA MET A 824 7.06 -31.50 -16.50
C MET A 824 8.23 -32.38 -16.99
N SER A 825 8.33 -32.66 -18.29
CA SER A 825 9.38 -33.52 -18.83
C SER A 825 10.71 -32.80 -19.09
N SER A 826 10.64 -31.50 -19.38
CA SER A 826 11.81 -30.67 -19.68
C SER A 826 12.58 -30.35 -18.40
N THR A 827 13.88 -30.59 -18.43
CA THR A 827 14.83 -30.12 -17.42
C THR A 827 15.56 -28.89 -17.98
N SER A 828 15.97 -27.94 -17.16
CA SER A 828 16.84 -26.84 -17.58
C SER A 828 18.16 -27.40 -18.13
N SER A 829 18.26 -27.54 -19.45
CA SER A 829 19.29 -28.31 -20.17
C SER A 829 20.50 -27.46 -20.60
N GLY A 830 21.14 -26.74 -19.66
CA GLY A 830 22.25 -25.82 -19.99
C GLY A 830 23.65 -26.33 -19.65
N ASP A 831 23.76 -27.13 -18.61
CA ASP A 831 25.01 -27.58 -18.04
C ASP A 831 24.74 -28.93 -17.40
N GLY A 832 25.66 -29.89 -17.52
CA GLY A 832 25.54 -31.19 -16.86
C GLY A 832 25.35 -31.13 -15.34
N SER A 833 25.25 -29.94 -14.75
CA SER A 833 24.43 -29.73 -13.56
C SER A 833 22.94 -29.89 -13.92
N THR A 834 22.51 -31.14 -14.02
CA THR A 834 21.33 -31.52 -13.21
C THR A 834 21.37 -30.66 -11.96
N PHE A 835 20.28 -30.06 -11.51
CA PHE A 835 20.18 -29.71 -10.10
C PHE A 835 20.32 -31.04 -9.36
N VAL A 836 21.58 -31.45 -9.15
CA VAL A 836 22.02 -32.54 -8.32
C VAL A 836 21.75 -31.95 -6.95
N TRP A 837 20.49 -32.02 -6.53
CA TRP A 837 20.20 -32.25 -5.14
C TRP A 837 21.15 -33.36 -4.73
N TYR A 838 22.22 -32.98 -4.02
CA TYR A 838 23.48 -33.69 -3.95
C TYR A 838 23.30 -35.21 -3.87
N ARG A 839 23.55 -35.93 -4.98
CA ARG A 839 24.05 -37.31 -4.94
C ARG A 839 25.48 -37.23 -4.42
N ARG A 840 25.63 -37.08 -3.11
CA ARG A 840 26.80 -37.60 -2.39
C ARG A 840 26.24 -38.58 -1.36
N GLN A 841 26.13 -39.84 -1.80
CA GLN A 841 26.50 -40.92 -0.90
C GLN A 841 28.02 -40.92 -0.79
#